data_AF-D9US64-F1
#
_entry.id   AF-D9US64-F1
#
_cell.length_a   1.000
_cell.length_b   1.000
_cell.length_c   1.000
_cell.angle_alpha   90.00
_cell.angle_beta   90.00
_cell.angle_gamma   90.00
#
_symmetry.space_group_name_H-M   'P 1'
#
loop_
_entity.id
_entity.type
_entity.pdbx_description
1 polymer ?
#
loop_
_entity_poly.entity_id
_entity_poly.type
_entity_poly.pdbx_seq_one_letter_code
_entity_poly.pdbx_strand_id
1 'polypeptide(L)'
;MTAVRVGPRGRGVHRTIADALAAAPAGTTVLVAPGTYVESLVLSRRVTVEAEAGAGSVRLRAAHGVPVTVTAPGCVLRELNLAGSDPDQPVVRVEDAAGLTAERCELTGGRVEVLGSASGTSAAANTRLGAEDTLRGEVADPVDGGGVLVLDRTRLSGARGAALHLVGDARARAVDTEISEVDGIGAVVSGQAVLIAERLRVRDTSGSGARAKGMGRFLARGSVFAGTGRHGVLVEEDGAVELTDCRVEQSGRCGVRLAHRGRAALRETRISGPREHGVRADDQGGVSLRDCQVVRPGGHGISAAGASSVRVTDALLAEAHGSGLALAGQARAVLEGLRVRGAGEHGLRVSGAAGAEVTDSSVAGARLCAVHGDEEARLDLTGLRAVGAETGLRLRSAAEEESRVRACVFTGQGRSGVEIGAGTAVALTEVRVSGAGGAGVTVDAGGRLTMTGGTVAGAAGSGLVLEREATAEVRGVRFEDCGKNGVLVGEQVSGTFAHCDVSGTTFPALHVGKGARVRFLGCRVFDSAQDVGLADGAEPEFEDCAAVRVRTAALPSLSDRTRTPAAPAYVPGGGPHAPEETAPEPDGALWDQGEPAPEPESLEDLLAELDELVGLDGVKRDVNGMVKLMQTVRMREEAGLPAPPLSRHLVFAGNPGTGKTTVARLYGRLLHGLGLLSRGHLVEVDRSSLVGEYVGHTGPKTTEAFLRARGGVLFIDEAYALAPAGAGNDFGTEAIATLVKLMEDHRDEVVVIAAGYPGDMDRFVSSNPGLSSRFSRTLLFADYSSEELVSIVEHHAQRHQYELTEAARRALTAHVGTIPRDAGFGNGRTARQLFQAMTERQAMRVAELTSPDSAQLMQLDEHDLL
;
A
#
# COMPACT_ATOMS: atom_id res chain seq x y z
N MET A 1 58.53 19.33 5.47
CA MET A 1 57.63 19.41 4.31
C MET A 1 58.19 20.43 3.34
N THR A 2 58.68 19.97 2.20
CA THR A 2 59.05 20.84 1.07
C THR A 2 57.75 21.31 0.43
N ALA A 3 57.55 22.62 0.32
CA ALA A 3 56.37 23.19 -0.33
C ALA A 3 56.77 23.76 -1.70
N VAL A 4 56.09 23.33 -2.76
CA VAL A 4 56.27 23.82 -4.12
C VAL A 4 55.10 24.75 -4.46
N ARG A 5 55.37 25.98 -4.89
CA ARG A 5 54.33 26.96 -5.23
C ARG A 5 54.05 26.98 -6.73
N VAL A 6 52.78 26.98 -7.10
CA VAL A 6 52.29 27.05 -8.49
C VAL A 6 51.49 28.34 -8.68
N GLY A 7 51.72 29.07 -9.78
CA GLY A 7 50.92 30.25 -10.09
C GLY A 7 50.92 30.61 -11.57
N PRO A 8 49.76 30.91 -12.18
CA PRO A 8 49.62 31.10 -13.62
C PRO A 8 50.28 32.39 -14.13
N ARG A 9 50.55 33.35 -13.24
CA ARG A 9 51.14 34.67 -13.54
C ARG A 9 52.58 34.85 -13.01
N GLY A 10 53.31 33.76 -12.75
CA GLY A 10 54.74 33.81 -12.41
C GLY A 10 55.08 34.10 -10.93
N ARG A 11 54.12 33.97 -10.00
CA ARG A 11 54.35 34.05 -8.54
C ARG A 11 54.81 32.74 -7.89
N GLY A 12 54.85 31.64 -8.64
CA GLY A 12 55.32 30.31 -8.19
C GLY A 12 56.53 29.82 -8.98
N VAL A 13 57.17 28.75 -8.49
CA VAL A 13 58.31 28.09 -9.17
C VAL A 13 57.86 27.44 -10.48
N HIS A 14 56.59 27.02 -10.56
CA HIS A 14 55.97 26.41 -11.74
C HIS A 14 54.73 27.19 -12.19
N ARG A 15 54.44 27.14 -13.50
CA ARG A 15 53.26 27.78 -14.12
C ARG A 15 52.02 26.87 -14.15
N THR A 16 52.22 25.55 -14.22
CA THR A 16 51.17 24.53 -14.22
C THR A 16 51.29 23.64 -12.99
N ILE A 17 50.20 22.98 -12.61
CA ILE A 17 50.21 22.03 -11.49
C ILE A 17 50.92 20.74 -11.91
N ALA A 18 50.74 20.30 -13.16
CA ALA A 18 51.40 19.12 -13.72
C ALA A 18 52.94 19.23 -13.69
N ASP A 19 53.51 20.38 -14.05
CA ASP A 19 54.97 20.58 -13.99
C ASP A 19 55.50 20.50 -12.56
N ALA A 20 54.75 21.04 -11.60
CA ALA A 20 55.11 20.96 -10.18
C ALA A 20 55.03 19.52 -9.66
N LEU A 21 54.00 18.76 -10.05
CA LEU A 21 53.86 17.34 -9.70
C LEU A 21 54.97 16.49 -10.30
N ALA A 22 55.39 16.78 -11.53
CA ALA A 22 56.50 16.09 -12.18
C ALA A 22 57.82 16.30 -11.42
N ALA A 23 58.07 17.52 -10.93
CA ALA A 23 59.28 17.90 -10.20
C ALA A 23 59.25 17.56 -8.70
N ALA A 24 58.07 17.43 -8.08
CA ALA A 24 57.90 17.25 -6.65
C ALA A 24 58.31 15.85 -6.15
N PRO A 25 59.23 15.71 -5.17
CA PRO A 25 59.47 14.42 -4.52
C PRO A 25 58.23 13.88 -3.81
N ALA A 26 58.18 12.57 -3.52
CA ALA A 26 57.11 11.99 -2.71
C ALA A 26 57.04 12.66 -1.31
N GLY A 27 55.82 12.91 -0.82
CA GLY A 27 55.54 13.62 0.43
C GLY A 27 55.52 15.15 0.32
N THR A 28 55.69 15.71 -0.88
CA THR A 28 55.70 17.17 -1.12
C THR A 28 54.28 17.75 -1.10
N THR A 29 54.16 18.97 -0.59
CA THR A 29 52.93 19.78 -0.67
C THR A 29 53.05 20.79 -1.82
N VAL A 30 52.13 20.74 -2.77
CA VAL A 30 52.00 21.67 -3.89
C VAL A 30 50.94 22.70 -3.53
N LEU A 31 51.37 23.93 -3.23
CA LEU A 31 50.52 25.07 -2.92
C LEU A 31 50.16 25.81 -4.22
N VAL A 32 48.86 25.89 -4.51
CA VAL A 32 48.34 26.41 -5.77
C VAL A 32 47.72 27.79 -5.55
N ALA A 33 48.27 28.80 -6.20
CA ALA A 33 47.75 30.17 -6.13
C ALA A 33 46.36 30.27 -6.80
N PRO A 34 45.54 31.27 -6.44
CA PRO A 34 44.20 31.43 -7.03
C PRO A 34 44.20 31.53 -8.55
N GLY A 35 43.29 30.83 -9.20
CA GLY A 35 43.16 30.84 -10.66
C GLY A 35 42.44 29.64 -11.24
N THR A 36 42.25 29.70 -12.57
CA THR A 36 41.72 28.59 -13.37
C THR A 36 42.86 27.89 -14.08
N TYR A 37 42.95 26.58 -13.91
CA TYR A 37 43.94 25.69 -14.49
C TYR A 37 43.25 24.73 -15.44
N VAL A 38 43.68 24.72 -16.70
CA VAL A 38 43.13 23.86 -17.75
C VAL A 38 44.15 22.78 -18.07
N GLU A 39 44.14 21.71 -17.28
CA GLU A 39 45.09 20.60 -17.34
C GLU A 39 44.49 19.34 -16.69
N SER A 40 45.04 18.19 -17.02
CA SER A 40 44.67 16.89 -16.42
C SER A 40 45.83 16.39 -15.55
N LEU A 41 45.55 16.01 -14.31
CA LEU A 41 46.57 15.64 -13.33
C LEU A 41 46.62 14.13 -13.13
N VAL A 42 47.84 13.59 -13.11
CA VAL A 42 48.10 12.19 -12.74
C VAL A 42 48.95 12.16 -11.47
N LEU A 43 48.34 11.73 -10.36
CA LEU A 43 49.03 11.60 -9.07
C LEU A 43 49.70 10.22 -8.97
N SER A 44 50.92 10.13 -9.49
CA SER A 44 51.73 8.90 -9.56
C SER A 44 52.71 8.71 -8.41
N ARG A 45 52.68 9.61 -7.42
CA ARG A 45 53.48 9.53 -6.19
C ARG A 45 52.70 10.18 -5.05
N ARG A 46 52.99 9.81 -3.81
CA ARG A 46 52.38 10.41 -2.61
C ARG A 46 52.62 11.92 -2.60
N VAL A 47 51.57 12.74 -2.72
CA VAL A 47 51.65 14.21 -2.73
C VAL A 47 50.41 14.83 -2.09
N THR A 48 50.54 16.08 -1.65
CA THR A 48 49.39 16.92 -1.27
C THR A 48 49.26 18.08 -2.25
N VAL A 49 48.09 18.31 -2.81
CA VAL A 49 47.78 19.50 -3.62
C VAL A 49 46.75 20.33 -2.87
N GLU A 50 47.08 21.60 -2.60
CA GLU A 50 46.31 22.47 -1.71
C GLU A 50 46.19 23.87 -2.29
N ALA A 51 44.98 24.43 -2.24
CA ALA A 51 44.74 25.82 -2.62
C ALA A 51 45.36 26.79 -1.59
N GLU A 52 46.20 27.72 -2.04
CA GLU A 52 46.90 28.66 -1.14
C GLU A 52 45.94 29.64 -0.43
N ALA A 53 44.83 30.01 -1.08
CA ALA A 53 43.92 31.03 -0.57
C ALA A 53 42.56 30.48 -0.09
N GLY A 54 42.46 29.18 0.19
CA GLY A 54 41.23 28.58 0.67
C GLY A 54 40.34 27.97 -0.42
N ALA A 55 39.23 27.36 0.01
CA ALA A 55 38.23 26.73 -0.85
C ALA A 55 37.66 27.72 -1.89
N GLY A 56 37.42 27.22 -3.11
CA GLY A 56 36.90 28.03 -4.23
C GLY A 56 37.93 28.91 -4.94
N SER A 57 39.15 29.04 -4.41
CA SER A 57 40.17 29.90 -5.01
C SER A 57 40.88 29.28 -6.24
N VAL A 58 40.88 27.95 -6.33
CA VAL A 58 41.53 27.19 -7.40
C VAL A 58 40.51 26.34 -8.14
N ARG A 59 40.33 26.61 -9.44
CA ARG A 59 39.48 25.81 -10.32
C ARG A 59 40.34 25.00 -11.30
N LEU A 60 40.25 23.68 -11.24
CA LEU A 60 40.88 22.76 -12.17
C LEU A 60 39.82 22.21 -13.13
N ARG A 61 40.08 22.28 -14.45
CA ARG A 61 39.31 21.54 -15.45
C ARG A 61 40.23 20.82 -16.42
N ALA A 62 39.83 19.66 -16.90
CA ALA A 62 40.51 19.02 -18.02
C ALA A 62 40.12 19.70 -19.34
N ALA A 63 41.06 19.82 -20.29
CA ALA A 63 40.72 20.11 -21.68
C ALA A 63 40.03 18.89 -22.33
N HIS A 64 40.54 17.68 -22.02
CA HIS A 64 40.01 16.38 -22.44
C HIS A 64 40.28 15.34 -21.35
N GLY A 65 39.38 14.38 -21.18
CA GLY A 65 39.52 13.27 -20.24
C GLY A 65 39.24 13.64 -18.78
N VAL A 66 39.82 12.86 -17.85
CA VAL A 66 39.59 12.98 -16.41
C VAL A 66 40.48 14.08 -15.81
N PRO A 67 39.93 15.08 -15.10
CA PRO A 67 40.71 16.13 -14.42
C PRO A 67 41.75 15.62 -13.44
N VAL A 68 41.43 14.58 -12.65
CA VAL A 68 42.39 13.97 -11.72
C VAL A 68 42.32 12.45 -11.76
N THR A 69 43.44 11.81 -12.10
CA THR A 69 43.64 10.37 -11.98
C THR A 69 44.68 10.09 -10.89
N VAL A 70 44.37 9.18 -9.97
CA VAL A 70 45.24 8.81 -8.85
C VAL A 70 45.71 7.38 -9.04
N THR A 71 47.02 7.19 -9.12
CA THR A 71 47.66 5.87 -9.31
C THR A 71 48.63 5.52 -8.18
N ALA A 72 48.81 6.41 -7.21
CA ALA A 72 49.67 6.20 -6.05
C ALA A 72 48.91 6.32 -4.73
N PRO A 73 49.41 5.68 -3.66
CA PRO A 73 48.79 5.76 -2.35
C PRO A 73 49.13 7.06 -1.60
N GLY A 74 48.28 7.43 -0.66
CA GLY A 74 48.46 8.56 0.25
C GLY A 74 48.39 9.93 -0.42
N CYS A 75 47.73 10.07 -1.56
CA CYS A 75 47.52 11.35 -2.22
C CYS A 75 46.45 12.16 -1.48
N VAL A 76 46.63 13.49 -1.40
CA VAL A 76 45.70 14.40 -0.72
C VAL A 76 45.37 15.59 -1.61
N LEU A 77 44.09 15.91 -1.76
CA LEU A 77 43.59 17.13 -2.38
C LEU A 77 42.85 17.96 -1.33
N ARG A 78 43.16 19.26 -1.28
CA ARG A 78 42.54 20.19 -0.32
C ARG A 78 42.03 21.43 -0.99
N GLU A 79 40.76 21.75 -0.74
CA GLU A 79 40.18 23.05 -1.07
C GLU A 79 40.19 23.38 -2.57
N LEU A 80 40.13 22.34 -3.41
CA LEU A 80 40.13 22.45 -4.86
C LEU A 80 38.72 22.34 -5.44
N ASN A 81 38.45 23.11 -6.49
CA ASN A 81 37.24 22.98 -7.30
C ASN A 81 37.59 22.24 -8.59
N LEU A 82 37.16 20.99 -8.71
CA LEU A 82 37.39 20.15 -9.89
C LEU A 82 36.13 20.16 -10.77
N ALA A 83 36.29 20.52 -12.03
CA ALA A 83 35.21 20.58 -13.01
C ALA A 83 35.47 19.61 -14.16
N GLY A 84 34.58 18.64 -14.33
CA GLY A 84 34.50 17.78 -15.50
C GLY A 84 33.90 18.53 -16.69
N SER A 85 34.26 18.10 -17.90
CA SER A 85 33.71 18.64 -19.16
C SER A 85 32.52 17.83 -19.68
N ASP A 86 32.31 16.62 -19.15
CA ASP A 86 31.28 15.68 -19.56
C ASP A 86 30.70 15.00 -18.29
N PRO A 87 29.40 15.18 -17.98
CA PRO A 87 28.77 14.59 -16.80
C PRO A 87 28.75 13.05 -16.83
N ASP A 88 28.94 12.43 -18.00
CA ASP A 88 29.04 10.98 -18.18
C ASP A 88 30.45 10.44 -17.94
N GLN A 89 31.42 11.29 -17.65
CA GLN A 89 32.82 10.92 -17.40
C GLN A 89 33.22 11.14 -15.93
N PRO A 90 34.29 10.48 -15.45
CA PRO A 90 34.84 10.79 -14.15
C PRO A 90 35.46 12.19 -14.09
N VAL A 91 35.18 12.92 -13.01
CA VAL A 91 35.95 14.10 -12.59
C VAL A 91 37.19 13.71 -11.79
N VAL A 92 37.07 12.60 -11.03
CA VAL A 92 38.16 11.98 -10.28
C VAL A 92 38.10 10.47 -10.49
N ARG A 93 39.24 9.87 -10.83
CA ARG A 93 39.43 8.42 -10.89
C ARG A 93 40.52 7.98 -9.92
N VAL A 94 40.19 7.04 -9.04
CA VAL A 94 41.14 6.35 -8.16
C VAL A 94 41.31 4.94 -8.70
N GLU A 95 42.52 4.64 -9.19
CA GLU A 95 42.85 3.33 -9.73
C GLU A 95 43.01 2.28 -8.61
N ASP A 96 43.13 1.02 -9.03
CA ASP A 96 43.47 -0.09 -8.14
C ASP A 96 44.78 0.19 -7.37
N ALA A 97 44.82 -0.20 -6.09
CA ALA A 97 45.92 0.04 -5.16
C ALA A 97 46.35 1.52 -5.04
N ALA A 98 45.50 2.47 -5.42
CA ALA A 98 45.70 3.89 -5.20
C ALA A 98 44.90 4.40 -3.99
N GLY A 99 45.34 5.54 -3.43
CA GLY A 99 44.75 6.09 -2.20
C GLY A 99 44.61 7.60 -2.29
N LEU A 100 43.38 8.11 -2.12
CA LEU A 100 43.06 9.53 -2.19
C LEU A 100 42.30 10.01 -0.95
N THR A 101 42.73 11.11 -0.35
CA THR A 101 41.90 11.93 0.54
C THR A 101 41.54 13.24 -0.15
N ALA A 102 40.26 13.55 -0.27
CA ALA A 102 39.77 14.86 -0.73
C ALA A 102 39.06 15.59 0.41
N GLU A 103 39.68 16.68 0.88
CA GLU A 103 39.19 17.48 2.00
C GLU A 103 38.70 18.85 1.51
N ARG A 104 37.45 19.20 1.84
CA ARG A 104 36.85 20.50 1.49
C ARG A 104 36.89 20.80 -0.02
N CYS A 105 36.76 19.77 -0.85
CA CYS A 105 36.76 19.91 -2.31
C CYS A 105 35.34 20.08 -2.87
N GLU A 106 35.25 20.68 -4.06
CA GLU A 106 34.01 20.76 -4.84
C GLU A 106 34.20 20.09 -6.18
N LEU A 107 33.42 19.04 -6.45
CA LEU A 107 33.54 18.17 -7.62
C LEU A 107 32.27 18.34 -8.47
N THR A 108 32.42 18.86 -9.68
CA THR A 108 31.27 19.24 -10.53
C THR A 108 31.39 18.66 -11.94
N GLY A 109 30.25 18.37 -12.58
CA GLY A 109 30.21 18.02 -14.01
C GLY A 109 30.82 16.65 -14.33
N GLY A 110 30.71 15.69 -13.42
CA GLY A 110 31.24 14.32 -13.60
C GLY A 110 31.21 13.52 -12.30
N ARG A 111 31.50 12.22 -12.41
CA ARG A 111 31.46 11.28 -11.28
C ARG A 111 32.80 11.10 -10.58
N VAL A 112 32.79 10.63 -9.34
CA VAL A 112 33.96 10.05 -8.68
C VAL A 112 33.93 8.54 -8.85
N GLU A 113 34.98 7.98 -9.42
CA GLU A 113 35.10 6.55 -9.72
C GLU A 113 36.27 5.94 -8.94
N VAL A 114 36.01 4.86 -8.21
CA VAL A 114 37.01 4.12 -7.43
C VAL A 114 37.02 2.68 -7.91
N LEU A 115 38.15 2.25 -8.46
CA LEU A 115 38.31 0.95 -9.08
C LEU A 115 38.92 -0.04 -8.09
N GLY A 116 38.25 -1.17 -7.92
CA GLY A 116 38.76 -2.31 -7.18
C GLY A 116 39.72 -3.16 -8.02
N SER A 117 40.42 -4.07 -7.35
CA SER A 117 41.25 -5.08 -7.97
C SER A 117 40.40 -6.06 -8.79
N ALA A 118 40.97 -6.56 -9.89
CA ALA A 118 40.34 -7.60 -10.69
C ALA A 118 40.31 -8.97 -9.97
N SER A 119 41.20 -9.17 -9.00
CA SER A 119 41.36 -10.42 -8.24
C SER A 119 40.49 -10.51 -6.98
N GLY A 120 39.92 -9.39 -6.52
CA GLY A 120 39.12 -9.35 -5.29
C GLY A 120 39.94 -9.63 -4.03
N THR A 121 41.24 -9.29 -4.02
CA THR A 121 42.15 -9.62 -2.91
C THR A 121 41.73 -8.97 -1.59
N SER A 122 41.00 -7.85 -1.65
CA SER A 122 40.51 -7.12 -0.48
C SER A 122 39.20 -7.67 0.11
N ALA A 123 38.57 -8.68 -0.51
CA ALA A 123 37.27 -9.21 -0.10
C ALA A 123 37.18 -9.56 1.40
N ALA A 124 38.16 -10.31 1.91
CA ALA A 124 38.17 -10.76 3.30
C ALA A 124 38.48 -9.64 4.31
N ALA A 125 39.14 -8.57 3.88
CA ALA A 125 39.31 -7.37 4.70
C ALA A 125 38.01 -6.54 4.69
N ASN A 126 37.37 -6.42 3.52
CA ASN A 126 36.13 -5.67 3.34
C ASN A 126 34.96 -6.21 4.18
N THR A 127 34.89 -7.50 4.45
CA THR A 127 33.87 -8.09 5.33
C THR A 127 34.03 -7.69 6.80
N ARG A 128 35.23 -7.30 7.23
CA ARG A 128 35.54 -6.88 8.61
C ARG A 128 35.28 -5.39 8.84
N LEU A 129 35.12 -4.60 7.77
CA LEU A 129 34.84 -3.17 7.88
C LEU A 129 33.44 -2.93 8.49
N GLY A 130 33.40 -2.03 9.47
CA GLY A 130 32.22 -1.50 10.13
C GLY A 130 32.04 -0.01 9.90
N ALA A 131 30.95 0.56 10.42
CA ALA A 131 30.59 1.96 10.20
C ALA A 131 31.58 2.98 10.80
N GLU A 132 32.40 2.56 11.76
CA GLU A 132 33.34 3.44 12.48
C GLU A 132 34.75 3.49 11.86
N ASP A 133 35.04 2.63 10.87
CA ASP A 133 36.38 2.52 10.30
C ASP A 133 36.76 3.76 9.47
N THR A 134 37.94 4.31 9.76
CA THR A 134 38.36 5.61 9.20
C THR A 134 39.00 5.54 7.81
N LEU A 135 39.44 4.36 7.39
CA LEU A 135 40.22 4.10 6.17
C LEU A 135 41.53 4.89 6.03
N ARG A 136 42.00 5.61 7.07
CA ARG A 136 43.20 6.47 6.97
C ARG A 136 44.49 5.68 6.75
N GLY A 137 44.61 4.49 7.34
CA GLY A 137 45.76 3.62 7.13
C GLY A 137 45.79 3.05 5.72
N GLU A 138 44.62 2.64 5.24
CA GLU A 138 44.35 2.04 3.94
C GLU A 138 44.57 3.03 2.80
N VAL A 139 44.24 4.32 3.00
CA VAL A 139 44.60 5.37 2.03
C VAL A 139 46.12 5.50 1.92
N ALA A 140 46.85 5.43 3.04
CA ALA A 140 48.30 5.59 3.03
C ALA A 140 49.01 4.38 2.43
N ASP A 141 48.43 3.19 2.60
CA ASP A 141 49.00 1.90 2.18
C ASP A 141 47.88 0.87 1.87
N PRO A 142 47.36 0.84 0.62
CA PRO A 142 46.32 -0.10 0.18
C PRO A 142 46.93 -1.47 -0.16
N VAL A 143 47.64 -2.07 0.80
CA VAL A 143 48.46 -3.28 0.63
C VAL A 143 47.68 -4.50 0.13
N ASP A 144 46.38 -4.55 0.41
CA ASP A 144 45.50 -5.67 0.04
C ASP A 144 44.86 -5.51 -1.35
N GLY A 145 45.21 -4.45 -2.10
CA GLY A 145 44.59 -4.09 -3.37
C GLY A 145 43.26 -3.34 -3.21
N GLY A 146 42.69 -2.89 -4.33
CA GLY A 146 41.50 -2.07 -4.41
C GLY A 146 41.77 -0.58 -4.11
N GLY A 147 41.22 0.31 -4.92
CA GLY A 147 41.33 1.75 -4.70
C GLY A 147 40.65 2.19 -3.40
N VAL A 148 41.26 3.16 -2.71
CA VAL A 148 40.77 3.70 -1.43
C VAL A 148 40.52 5.20 -1.54
N LEU A 149 39.31 5.64 -1.19
CA LEU A 149 38.90 7.04 -1.23
C LEU A 149 38.40 7.52 0.14
N VAL A 150 38.86 8.68 0.60
CA VAL A 150 38.28 9.40 1.74
C VAL A 150 37.81 10.76 1.28
N LEU A 151 36.52 11.05 1.47
CA LEU A 151 35.90 12.35 1.27
C LEU A 151 35.61 12.97 2.65
N ASP A 152 36.15 14.15 2.94
CA ASP A 152 35.85 14.94 4.14
C ASP A 152 35.33 16.32 3.73
N ARG A 153 34.08 16.65 4.10
CA ARG A 153 33.44 17.93 3.79
C ARG A 153 33.50 18.29 2.30
N THR A 154 33.31 17.29 1.45
CA THR A 154 33.39 17.43 -0.02
C THR A 154 31.99 17.47 -0.63
N ARG A 155 31.82 18.23 -1.71
CA ARG A 155 30.56 18.32 -2.47
C ARG A 155 30.73 17.71 -3.86
N LEU A 156 29.75 16.93 -4.30
CA LEU A 156 29.66 16.32 -5.63
C LEU A 156 28.35 16.76 -6.29
N SER A 157 28.41 17.31 -7.51
CA SER A 157 27.20 17.68 -8.25
C SER A 157 27.32 17.61 -9.77
N GLY A 158 26.17 17.56 -10.45
CA GLY A 158 26.09 17.62 -11.91
C GLY A 158 26.68 16.37 -12.60
N ALA A 159 26.50 15.19 -12.01
CA ALA A 159 26.91 13.92 -12.60
C ALA A 159 25.72 13.23 -13.30
N ARG A 160 25.99 12.50 -14.37
CA ARG A 160 25.02 11.58 -15.01
C ARG A 160 25.39 10.13 -14.72
N GLY A 161 24.38 9.28 -14.54
CA GLY A 161 24.53 7.85 -14.22
C GLY A 161 24.75 7.58 -12.74
N ALA A 162 25.94 7.91 -12.21
CA ALA A 162 26.25 7.77 -10.78
C ALA A 162 27.22 8.86 -10.32
N ALA A 163 26.99 9.52 -9.18
CA ALA A 163 27.91 10.57 -8.70
C ALA A 163 29.12 10.01 -7.95
N LEU A 164 28.94 8.97 -7.12
CA LEU A 164 30.01 8.21 -6.48
C LEU A 164 29.88 6.74 -6.87
N HIS A 165 30.86 6.18 -7.58
CA HIS A 165 30.82 4.82 -8.10
C HIS A 165 32.02 4.01 -7.61
N LEU A 166 31.75 2.96 -6.83
CA LEU A 166 32.72 1.98 -6.38
C LEU A 166 32.47 0.63 -7.05
N VAL A 167 33.55 0.03 -7.57
CA VAL A 167 33.51 -1.23 -8.31
C VAL A 167 34.55 -2.20 -7.75
N GLY A 168 34.32 -3.51 -7.90
CA GLY A 168 35.27 -4.54 -7.46
C GLY A 168 35.33 -4.60 -5.95
N ASP A 169 36.52 -4.61 -5.36
CA ASP A 169 36.75 -4.61 -3.91
C ASP A 169 37.19 -3.24 -3.35
N ALA A 170 36.89 -2.15 -4.08
CA ALA A 170 37.18 -0.78 -3.69
C ALA A 170 36.60 -0.39 -2.32
N ARG A 171 37.23 0.59 -1.66
CA ARG A 171 36.82 1.10 -0.34
C ARG A 171 36.65 2.61 -0.41
N ALA A 172 35.58 3.14 0.17
CA ALA A 172 35.48 4.58 0.37
C ALA A 172 34.87 4.94 1.72
N ARG A 173 35.29 6.09 2.25
CA ARG A 173 34.67 6.76 3.38
C ARG A 173 34.22 8.15 2.96
N ALA A 174 32.98 8.52 3.27
CA ALA A 174 32.43 9.85 3.03
C ALA A 174 31.95 10.46 4.35
N VAL A 175 32.62 11.52 4.81
CA VAL A 175 32.29 12.26 6.04
C VAL A 175 31.83 13.66 5.67
N ASP A 176 30.68 14.08 6.19
CA ASP A 176 30.11 15.43 5.95
C ASP A 176 30.03 15.78 4.45
N THR A 177 29.77 14.77 3.63
CA THR A 177 29.79 14.88 2.16
C THR A 177 28.39 15.15 1.63
N GLU A 178 28.28 15.96 0.59
CA GLU A 178 27.02 16.25 -0.09
C GLU A 178 27.08 15.79 -1.55
N ILE A 179 26.05 15.08 -1.99
CA ILE A 179 25.82 14.65 -3.37
C ILE A 179 24.47 15.23 -3.79
N SER A 180 24.45 16.03 -4.85
CA SER A 180 23.25 16.75 -5.30
C SER A 180 23.19 16.88 -6.82
N GLU A 181 22.01 17.13 -7.39
CA GLU A 181 21.82 17.38 -8.83
C GLU A 181 22.39 16.24 -9.69
N VAL A 182 21.90 15.02 -9.45
CA VAL A 182 22.39 13.83 -10.15
C VAL A 182 21.33 13.30 -11.11
N ASP A 183 21.65 13.30 -12.40
CA ASP A 183 20.84 12.59 -13.38
C ASP A 183 21.17 11.08 -13.35
N GLY A 184 20.73 10.41 -12.29
CA GLY A 184 21.02 9.01 -12.04
C GLY A 184 21.03 8.70 -10.54
N ILE A 185 22.03 7.96 -10.08
CA ILE A 185 22.13 7.46 -8.71
C ILE A 185 23.17 8.25 -7.91
N GLY A 186 22.87 8.59 -6.64
CA GLY A 186 23.82 9.32 -5.80
C GLY A 186 25.11 8.53 -5.54
N ALA A 187 24.99 7.36 -4.89
CA ALA A 187 26.11 6.46 -4.62
C ALA A 187 25.83 5.02 -5.07
N VAL A 188 26.78 4.40 -5.76
CA VAL A 188 26.71 3.01 -6.23
C VAL A 188 27.90 2.23 -5.70
N VAL A 189 27.62 1.14 -5.00
CA VAL A 189 28.60 0.12 -4.60
C VAL A 189 28.26 -1.19 -5.28
N SER A 190 29.24 -1.74 -6.01
CA SER A 190 29.11 -2.98 -6.78
C SER A 190 30.29 -3.92 -6.52
N GLY A 191 30.12 -5.21 -6.80
CA GLY A 191 31.16 -6.21 -6.53
C GLY A 191 31.23 -6.52 -5.04
N GLN A 192 32.40 -6.37 -4.42
CA GLN A 192 32.63 -6.51 -2.97
C GLN A 192 33.04 -5.18 -2.33
N ALA A 193 32.73 -4.06 -3.00
CA ALA A 193 33.13 -2.75 -2.57
C ALA A 193 32.39 -2.32 -1.30
N VAL A 194 33.04 -1.48 -0.50
CA VAL A 194 32.50 -0.97 0.76
C VAL A 194 32.50 0.55 0.77
N LEU A 195 31.35 1.14 1.03
CA LEU A 195 31.21 2.58 1.28
C LEU A 195 30.73 2.81 2.71
N ILE A 196 31.54 3.54 3.48
CA ILE A 196 31.26 3.97 4.85
C ILE A 196 30.89 5.46 4.81
N ALA A 197 29.67 5.80 5.18
CA ALA A 197 29.12 7.14 5.10
C ALA A 197 28.75 7.67 6.48
N GLU A 198 29.27 8.83 6.85
CA GLU A 198 28.93 9.55 8.08
C GLU A 198 28.45 10.96 7.72
N ARG A 199 27.19 11.26 8.03
CA ARG A 199 26.54 12.54 7.66
C ARG A 199 26.59 12.81 6.14
N LEU A 200 26.45 11.76 5.34
CA LEU A 200 26.30 11.88 3.89
C LEU A 200 24.91 12.41 3.56
N ARG A 201 24.82 13.43 2.72
CA ARG A 201 23.55 13.97 2.22
C ARG A 201 23.46 13.72 0.73
N VAL A 202 22.48 12.94 0.31
CA VAL A 202 22.15 12.70 -1.10
C VAL A 202 20.82 13.35 -1.41
N ARG A 203 20.78 14.25 -2.39
CA ARG A 203 19.59 15.00 -2.77
C ARG A 203 19.43 15.10 -4.28
N ASP A 204 18.19 15.31 -4.71
CA ASP A 204 17.85 15.70 -6.09
C ASP A 204 18.47 14.75 -7.13
N THR A 205 18.11 13.46 -7.02
CA THR A 205 18.56 12.43 -7.96
C THR A 205 17.41 11.99 -8.85
N SER A 206 17.62 11.78 -10.15
CA SER A 206 16.57 11.23 -11.05
C SER A 206 16.34 9.72 -10.82
N GLY A 207 17.35 9.02 -10.29
CA GLY A 207 17.34 7.61 -9.91
C GLY A 207 17.22 7.40 -8.39
N SER A 208 18.01 6.46 -7.86
CA SER A 208 18.02 6.15 -6.42
C SER A 208 19.03 7.01 -5.64
N GLY A 209 18.85 7.18 -4.33
CA GLY A 209 19.84 7.86 -3.49
C GLY A 209 21.13 7.04 -3.34
N ALA A 210 20.97 5.77 -2.99
CA ALA A 210 22.07 4.81 -2.94
C ALA A 210 21.67 3.47 -3.56
N ARG A 211 22.66 2.74 -4.10
CA ARG A 211 22.50 1.40 -4.64
C ARG A 211 23.64 0.47 -4.18
N ALA A 212 23.29 -0.67 -3.61
CA ALA A 212 24.20 -1.77 -3.32
C ALA A 212 23.85 -2.99 -4.18
N LYS A 213 24.82 -3.50 -4.94
CA LYS A 213 24.67 -4.61 -5.88
C LYS A 213 25.81 -5.62 -5.74
N GLY A 214 25.61 -6.87 -6.12
CA GLY A 214 26.60 -7.93 -5.94
C GLY A 214 26.72 -8.27 -4.46
N MET A 215 27.93 -8.25 -3.90
CA MET A 215 28.18 -8.29 -2.46
C MET A 215 28.62 -6.92 -1.91
N GLY A 216 28.25 -5.84 -2.59
CA GLY A 216 28.58 -4.47 -2.20
C GLY A 216 27.93 -4.12 -0.86
N ARG A 217 28.69 -3.42 0.00
CA ARG A 217 28.25 -3.01 1.34
C ARG A 217 28.18 -1.50 1.44
N PHE A 218 27.04 -0.99 1.89
CA PHE A 218 26.83 0.44 2.16
C PHE A 218 26.46 0.64 3.62
N LEU A 219 27.37 1.24 4.39
CA LEU A 219 27.22 1.47 5.82
C LEU A 219 27.03 2.97 6.03
N ALA A 220 25.88 3.42 6.52
CA ALA A 220 25.58 4.83 6.66
C ALA A 220 25.11 5.19 8.07
N ARG A 221 25.67 6.27 8.63
CA ARG A 221 25.30 6.84 9.93
C ARG A 221 24.98 8.33 9.82
N GLY A 222 23.88 8.78 10.41
CA GLY A 222 23.53 10.21 10.43
C GLY A 222 23.24 10.78 9.05
N SER A 223 22.93 9.93 8.07
CA SER A 223 22.88 10.28 6.65
C SER A 223 21.45 10.54 6.17
N VAL A 224 21.31 11.34 5.11
CA VAL A 224 20.02 11.76 4.56
C VAL A 224 19.96 11.45 3.07
N PHE A 225 18.88 10.78 2.64
CA PHE A 225 18.54 10.52 1.24
C PHE A 225 17.20 11.18 0.95
N ALA A 226 17.18 12.30 0.23
CA ALA A 226 15.98 13.11 0.05
C ALA A 226 15.72 13.44 -1.43
N GLY A 227 14.45 13.47 -1.85
CA GLY A 227 14.09 13.90 -3.21
C GLY A 227 14.66 13.00 -4.31
N THR A 228 14.61 11.68 -4.10
CA THR A 228 15.11 10.68 -5.06
C THR A 228 14.01 10.31 -6.05
N GLY A 229 14.27 10.32 -7.35
CA GLY A 229 13.28 10.04 -8.40
C GLY A 229 12.79 8.59 -8.43
N ARG A 230 13.58 7.65 -7.92
CA ARG A 230 13.18 6.26 -7.67
C ARG A 230 13.20 5.93 -6.19
N HIS A 231 14.17 5.14 -5.73
CA HIS A 231 14.22 4.65 -4.36
C HIS A 231 15.17 5.49 -3.51
N GLY A 232 14.87 5.65 -2.22
CA GLY A 232 15.86 6.22 -1.29
C GLY A 232 17.12 5.38 -1.28
N VAL A 233 16.94 4.08 -1.04
CA VAL A 233 17.99 3.05 -1.08
C VAL A 233 17.51 1.83 -1.85
N LEU A 234 18.34 1.35 -2.79
CA LEU A 234 18.13 0.12 -3.54
C LEU A 234 19.20 -0.92 -3.19
N VAL A 235 18.78 -2.14 -2.91
CA VAL A 235 19.66 -3.29 -2.66
C VAL A 235 19.25 -4.43 -3.56
N GLU A 236 20.19 -4.97 -4.31
CA GLU A 236 19.97 -6.03 -5.28
C GLU A 236 21.01 -7.14 -5.12
N GLU A 237 20.69 -8.31 -5.67
CA GLU A 237 21.54 -9.51 -5.62
C GLU A 237 21.85 -9.88 -4.16
N ASP A 238 23.10 -9.97 -3.76
CA ASP A 238 23.53 -10.28 -2.38
C ASP A 238 24.00 -9.01 -1.61
N GLY A 239 23.59 -7.83 -2.08
CA GLY A 239 24.04 -6.55 -1.53
C GLY A 239 23.59 -6.36 -0.09
N ALA A 240 24.34 -5.57 0.68
CA ALA A 240 24.02 -5.30 2.08
C ALA A 240 24.06 -3.81 2.39
N VAL A 241 23.03 -3.33 3.11
CA VAL A 241 22.96 -1.97 3.60
C VAL A 241 22.73 -1.94 5.11
N GLU A 242 23.47 -1.08 5.80
CA GLU A 242 23.24 -0.76 7.21
C GLU A 242 22.99 0.75 7.35
N LEU A 243 21.82 1.13 7.84
CA LEU A 243 21.47 2.53 8.12
C LEU A 243 21.27 2.70 9.63
N THR A 244 21.99 3.65 10.23
CA THR A 244 21.87 3.99 11.66
C THR A 244 21.65 5.48 11.83
N ASP A 245 20.58 5.90 12.51
CA ASP A 245 20.23 7.32 12.69
C ASP A 245 20.14 8.06 11.33
N CYS A 246 19.48 7.41 10.35
CA CYS A 246 19.38 7.92 8.98
C CYS A 246 17.97 8.43 8.67
N ARG A 247 17.86 9.28 7.64
CA ARG A 247 16.58 9.75 7.10
C ARG A 247 16.46 9.45 5.62
N VAL A 248 15.32 8.88 5.22
CA VAL A 248 14.93 8.69 3.83
C VAL A 248 13.63 9.45 3.60
N GLU A 249 13.64 10.42 2.70
CA GLU A 249 12.57 11.41 2.58
C GLU A 249 12.14 11.58 1.12
N GLN A 250 10.83 11.59 0.87
CA GLN A 250 10.24 11.96 -0.43
C GLN A 250 10.79 11.14 -1.62
N SER A 251 10.83 9.81 -1.48
CA SER A 251 11.24 8.93 -2.58
C SER A 251 10.13 8.78 -3.62
N GLY A 252 10.48 8.87 -4.91
CA GLY A 252 9.56 8.75 -6.04
C GLY A 252 8.94 7.37 -6.22
N ARG A 253 9.51 6.34 -5.57
CA ARG A 253 8.97 4.97 -5.45
C ARG A 253 9.03 4.53 -3.98
N CYS A 254 9.72 3.43 -3.68
CA CYS A 254 9.90 2.94 -2.31
C CYS A 254 11.00 3.70 -1.54
N GLY A 255 10.89 3.82 -0.22
CA GLY A 255 11.96 4.35 0.63
C GLY A 255 13.20 3.44 0.62
N VAL A 256 13.02 2.18 1.01
CA VAL A 256 14.06 1.13 0.91
C VAL A 256 13.52 -0.04 0.10
N ARG A 257 14.24 -0.44 -0.95
CA ARG A 257 13.87 -1.55 -1.84
C ARG A 257 14.93 -2.65 -1.78
N LEU A 258 14.51 -3.86 -1.42
CA LEU A 258 15.30 -5.09 -1.48
C LEU A 258 14.77 -5.97 -2.61
N ALA A 259 15.63 -6.34 -3.55
CA ALA A 259 15.34 -7.31 -4.60
C ALA A 259 16.29 -8.51 -4.49
N HIS A 260 15.87 -9.67 -5.01
CA HIS A 260 16.65 -10.90 -4.99
C HIS A 260 17.02 -11.33 -3.55
N ARG A 261 18.29 -11.34 -3.16
CA ARG A 261 18.76 -11.76 -1.81
C ARG A 261 19.28 -10.58 -0.99
N GLY A 262 18.96 -9.35 -1.39
CA GLY A 262 19.49 -8.14 -0.77
C GLY A 262 19.11 -8.05 0.70
N ARG A 263 20.03 -7.53 1.52
CA ARG A 263 19.83 -7.38 2.97
C ARG A 263 19.91 -5.93 3.41
N ALA A 264 18.98 -5.52 4.28
CA ALA A 264 19.06 -4.23 4.96
C ALA A 264 18.87 -4.37 6.48
N ALA A 265 19.72 -3.68 7.22
CA ALA A 265 19.58 -3.47 8.65
C ALA A 265 19.38 -1.97 8.92
N LEU A 266 18.21 -1.61 9.44
CA LEU A 266 17.81 -0.24 9.74
C LEU A 266 17.71 -0.09 11.25
N ARG A 267 18.41 0.90 11.80
CA ARG A 267 18.41 1.25 13.23
C ARG A 267 18.15 2.74 13.37
N GLU A 268 17.22 3.11 14.24
CA GLU A 268 16.92 4.54 14.52
C GLU A 268 16.64 5.34 13.23
N THR A 269 16.10 4.68 12.20
CA THR A 269 15.98 5.24 10.85
C THR A 269 14.54 5.69 10.60
N ARG A 270 14.39 6.90 10.05
CA ARG A 270 13.10 7.45 9.65
C ARG A 270 12.94 7.43 8.14
N ILE A 271 11.88 6.78 7.67
CA ILE A 271 11.46 6.77 6.26
C ILE A 271 10.15 7.56 6.17
N SER A 272 10.08 8.58 5.33
CA SER A 272 8.89 9.43 5.23
C SER A 272 8.53 9.85 3.81
N GLY A 273 7.23 9.78 3.50
CA GLY A 273 6.68 10.22 2.22
C GLY A 273 7.18 9.50 0.95
N PRO A 274 7.49 8.18 0.95
CA PRO A 274 7.68 7.48 -0.33
C PRO A 274 6.36 7.38 -1.09
N ARG A 275 6.39 7.54 -2.43
CA ARG A 275 5.17 7.46 -3.26
C ARG A 275 4.58 6.05 -3.35
N GLU A 276 5.41 5.02 -3.20
CA GLU A 276 4.96 3.63 -3.10
C GLU A 276 5.12 3.17 -1.64
N HIS A 277 5.95 2.16 -1.38
CA HIS A 277 6.08 1.55 -0.05
C HIS A 277 7.17 2.20 0.80
N GLY A 278 7.04 2.13 2.13
CA GLY A 278 8.13 2.46 3.05
C GLY A 278 9.34 1.59 2.82
N VAL A 279 9.15 0.29 3.04
CA VAL A 279 10.13 -0.76 2.79
C VAL A 279 9.48 -1.85 1.94
N ARG A 280 10.17 -2.30 0.89
CA ARG A 280 9.71 -3.42 0.05
C ARG A 280 10.77 -4.51 -0.08
N ALA A 281 10.43 -5.73 0.29
CA ALA A 281 11.29 -6.91 0.14
C ALA A 281 10.60 -7.98 -0.72
N ASP A 282 11.17 -8.31 -1.87
CA ASP A 282 10.66 -9.40 -2.72
C ASP A 282 11.69 -10.54 -2.81
N ASP A 283 11.33 -11.62 -3.50
CA ASP A 283 12.16 -12.81 -3.72
C ASP A 283 12.67 -13.46 -2.41
N GLN A 284 13.94 -13.28 -2.06
CA GLN A 284 14.57 -13.76 -0.82
C GLN A 284 15.18 -12.60 -0.02
N GLY A 285 14.69 -11.38 -0.23
CA GLY A 285 15.16 -10.19 0.45
C GLY A 285 14.97 -10.26 1.96
N GLY A 286 15.92 -9.73 2.72
CA GLY A 286 15.89 -9.75 4.19
C GLY A 286 15.99 -8.34 4.78
N VAL A 287 15.01 -7.94 5.58
CA VAL A 287 15.06 -6.65 6.28
C VAL A 287 14.94 -6.81 7.79
N SER A 288 15.75 -6.06 8.53
CA SER A 288 15.61 -5.86 9.97
C SER A 288 15.44 -4.39 10.30
N LEU A 289 14.42 -4.06 11.09
CA LEU A 289 14.13 -2.72 11.57
C LEU A 289 14.16 -2.72 13.11
N ARG A 290 14.96 -1.84 13.69
CA ARG A 290 14.99 -1.58 15.13
C ARG A 290 14.83 -0.08 15.40
N ASP A 291 13.91 0.30 16.28
CA ASP A 291 13.68 1.71 16.66
C ASP A 291 13.39 2.62 15.44
N CYS A 292 12.76 2.06 14.41
CA CYS A 292 12.54 2.74 13.13
C CYS A 292 11.14 3.36 13.05
N GLN A 293 11.00 4.36 12.17
CA GLN A 293 9.71 4.95 11.86
C GLN A 293 9.49 5.01 10.35
N VAL A 294 8.35 4.49 9.89
CA VAL A 294 7.88 4.63 8.50
C VAL A 294 6.59 5.44 8.54
N VAL A 295 6.58 6.61 7.92
CA VAL A 295 5.48 7.58 8.06
C VAL A 295 4.99 8.05 6.69
N ARG A 296 3.67 8.02 6.49
CA ARG A 296 3.00 8.47 5.27
C ARG A 296 3.50 7.84 3.95
N PRO A 297 3.66 6.51 3.85
CA PRO A 297 3.89 5.87 2.56
C PRO A 297 2.62 5.89 1.68
N GLY A 298 2.79 6.12 0.37
CA GLY A 298 1.69 6.10 -0.61
C GLY A 298 1.11 4.71 -0.89
N GLY A 299 1.79 3.65 -0.44
CA GLY A 299 1.31 2.27 -0.39
C GLY A 299 1.40 1.69 1.02
N HIS A 300 2.01 0.52 1.14
CA HIS A 300 2.23 -0.15 2.44
C HIS A 300 3.42 0.44 3.23
N GLY A 301 3.35 0.38 4.57
CA GLY A 301 4.49 0.67 5.43
C GLY A 301 5.65 -0.28 5.18
N ILE A 302 5.39 -1.58 5.31
CA ILE A 302 6.29 -2.65 4.90
C ILE A 302 5.52 -3.60 3.98
N SER A 303 6.09 -3.91 2.82
CA SER A 303 5.58 -4.92 1.89
C SER A 303 6.63 -6.02 1.71
N ALA A 304 6.24 -7.27 1.92
CA ALA A 304 7.12 -8.40 1.74
C ALA A 304 6.42 -9.53 0.96
N ALA A 305 7.07 -10.04 -0.09
CA ALA A 305 6.57 -11.13 -0.93
C ALA A 305 7.66 -12.15 -1.23
N GLY A 306 7.33 -13.24 -1.92
CA GLY A 306 8.26 -14.34 -2.18
C GLY A 306 8.63 -15.08 -0.89
N ALA A 307 9.85 -15.58 -0.79
CA ALA A 307 10.44 -16.18 0.41
C ALA A 307 11.27 -15.15 1.22
N SER A 308 10.81 -13.90 1.27
CA SER A 308 11.48 -12.82 2.00
C SER A 308 11.34 -12.96 3.52
N SER A 309 12.25 -12.30 4.25
CA SER A 309 12.27 -12.30 5.72
C SER A 309 12.22 -10.87 6.28
N VAL A 310 11.34 -10.66 7.25
CA VAL A 310 11.13 -9.36 7.91
C VAL A 310 11.31 -9.54 9.41
N ARG A 311 12.17 -8.73 10.03
CA ARG A 311 12.27 -8.63 11.48
C ARG A 311 12.04 -7.20 11.92
N VAL A 312 11.15 -7.02 12.88
CA VAL A 312 10.85 -5.71 13.45
C VAL A 312 10.96 -5.77 14.97
N THR A 313 11.68 -4.81 15.55
CA THR A 313 11.77 -4.57 16.99
C THR A 313 11.50 -3.09 17.25
N ASP A 314 10.47 -2.77 18.02
CA ASP A 314 10.15 -1.39 18.46
C ASP A 314 10.01 -0.36 17.33
N ALA A 315 9.31 -0.71 16.24
CA ALA A 315 9.09 0.21 15.12
C ALA A 315 7.68 0.82 15.11
N LEU A 316 7.55 1.98 14.47
CA LEU A 316 6.29 2.65 14.16
C LEU A 316 6.03 2.67 12.66
N LEU A 317 4.87 2.16 12.24
CA LEU A 317 4.32 2.33 10.89
C LEU A 317 3.09 3.23 11.00
N ALA A 318 3.15 4.42 10.43
CA ALA A 318 2.11 5.43 10.60
C ALA A 318 1.59 5.97 9.26
N GLU A 319 0.28 6.18 9.18
CA GLU A 319 -0.41 6.87 8.10
C GLU A 319 -0.16 6.21 6.73
N ALA A 320 -0.17 4.88 6.67
CA ALA A 320 -0.02 4.17 5.41
C ALA A 320 -1.30 4.27 4.59
N HIS A 321 -1.19 4.61 3.30
CA HIS A 321 -2.36 4.64 2.41
C HIS A 321 -2.92 3.23 2.16
N GLY A 322 -2.05 2.22 2.09
CA GLY A 322 -2.47 0.82 2.09
C GLY A 322 -2.45 0.21 3.49
N SER A 323 -2.11 -1.08 3.56
CA SER A 323 -1.87 -1.76 4.83
C SER A 323 -0.57 -1.31 5.55
N GLY A 324 -0.55 -1.34 6.88
CA GLY A 324 0.65 -1.03 7.67
C GLY A 324 1.80 -1.98 7.35
N LEU A 325 1.55 -3.29 7.46
CA LEU A 325 2.43 -4.35 7.01
C LEU A 325 1.65 -5.34 6.13
N ALA A 326 2.18 -5.69 4.97
CA ALA A 326 1.60 -6.63 4.02
C ALA A 326 2.60 -7.74 3.69
N LEU A 327 2.23 -8.99 3.99
CA LEU A 327 2.99 -10.20 3.66
C LEU A 327 2.21 -11.04 2.65
N ALA A 328 2.91 -11.55 1.64
CA ALA A 328 2.36 -12.42 0.62
C ALA A 328 3.34 -13.54 0.24
N GLY A 329 2.86 -14.53 -0.52
CA GLY A 329 3.70 -15.62 -1.00
C GLY A 329 4.13 -16.55 0.13
N GLN A 330 5.44 -16.65 0.39
CA GLN A 330 6.03 -17.47 1.46
C GLN A 330 6.78 -16.60 2.50
N ALA A 331 6.47 -15.30 2.55
CA ALA A 331 7.19 -14.36 3.38
C ALA A 331 7.04 -14.68 4.86
N ARG A 332 8.10 -14.47 5.64
CA ARG A 332 8.11 -14.72 7.09
C ARG A 332 8.44 -13.44 7.85
N ALA A 333 7.62 -13.13 8.85
CA ALA A 333 7.83 -11.97 9.71
C ALA A 333 7.89 -12.34 11.20
N VAL A 334 8.85 -11.73 11.91
CA VAL A 334 8.90 -11.73 13.38
C VAL A 334 8.81 -10.28 13.84
N LEU A 335 7.74 -9.95 14.56
CA LEU A 335 7.34 -8.60 14.90
C LEU A 335 7.23 -8.46 16.42
N GLU A 336 8.11 -7.69 17.04
CA GLU A 336 8.14 -7.41 18.48
C GLU A 336 8.01 -5.91 18.70
N GLY A 337 7.05 -5.47 19.53
CA GLY A 337 6.85 -4.04 19.81
C GLY A 337 6.44 -3.20 18.59
N LEU A 338 5.86 -3.82 17.55
CA LEU A 338 5.43 -3.09 16.35
C LEU A 338 4.18 -2.26 16.67
N ARG A 339 4.21 -0.97 16.31
CA ARG A 339 3.07 -0.05 16.42
C ARG A 339 2.61 0.36 15.03
N VAL A 340 1.36 0.07 14.69
CA VAL A 340 0.70 0.53 13.47
C VAL A 340 -0.36 1.57 13.82
N ARG A 341 -0.33 2.74 13.18
CA ARG A 341 -1.29 3.84 13.41
C ARG A 341 -1.81 4.39 12.09
N GLY A 342 -3.12 4.39 11.87
CA GLY A 342 -3.72 4.98 10.67
C GLY A 342 -3.32 4.22 9.41
N ALA A 343 -3.94 3.06 9.15
CA ALA A 343 -3.73 2.32 7.92
C ALA A 343 -4.99 2.42 7.05
N GLY A 344 -4.85 2.79 5.77
CA GLY A 344 -5.97 2.96 4.83
C GLY A 344 -6.66 1.64 4.47
N GLU A 345 -6.01 0.51 4.74
CA GLU A 345 -6.59 -0.83 4.61
C GLU A 345 -6.47 -1.58 5.95
N HIS A 346 -5.52 -2.51 6.07
CA HIS A 346 -5.34 -3.35 7.24
C HIS A 346 -4.15 -2.89 8.08
N GLY A 347 -4.16 -3.13 9.39
CA GLY A 347 -2.97 -2.97 10.20
C GLY A 347 -1.87 -3.93 9.76
N LEU A 348 -2.20 -5.22 9.82
CA LEU A 348 -1.38 -6.34 9.34
C LEU A 348 -2.19 -7.17 8.33
N ARG A 349 -1.66 -7.38 7.13
CA ARG A 349 -2.21 -8.31 6.14
C ARG A 349 -1.22 -9.44 5.91
N VAL A 350 -1.68 -10.68 6.00
CA VAL A 350 -0.91 -11.89 5.70
C VAL A 350 -1.70 -12.76 4.73
N SER A 351 -1.08 -13.13 3.62
CA SER A 351 -1.74 -13.77 2.48
C SER A 351 -0.86 -14.85 1.84
N GLY A 352 -1.45 -15.76 1.07
CA GLY A 352 -0.76 -16.95 0.56
C GLY A 352 -0.29 -17.86 1.69
N ALA A 353 0.88 -18.49 1.51
CA ALA A 353 1.53 -19.31 2.54
C ALA A 353 2.44 -18.49 3.47
N ALA A 354 2.22 -17.17 3.57
CA ALA A 354 3.00 -16.28 4.42
C ALA A 354 2.70 -16.52 5.90
N GLY A 355 3.67 -16.21 6.76
CA GLY A 355 3.54 -16.38 8.20
C GLY A 355 4.05 -15.19 9.00
N ALA A 356 3.34 -14.84 10.08
CA ALA A 356 3.79 -13.82 11.02
C ALA A 356 3.69 -14.28 12.48
N GLU A 357 4.79 -14.07 13.21
CA GLU A 357 4.87 -14.15 14.67
C GLU A 357 4.86 -12.74 15.22
N VAL A 358 3.88 -12.41 16.05
CA VAL A 358 3.64 -11.05 16.54
C VAL A 358 3.53 -11.04 18.05
N THR A 359 4.41 -10.27 18.71
CA THR A 359 4.48 -10.17 20.17
C THR A 359 4.42 -8.70 20.59
N ASP A 360 3.63 -8.42 21.65
CA ASP A 360 3.56 -7.12 22.34
C ASP A 360 3.40 -5.90 21.40
N SER A 361 2.57 -6.08 20.37
CA SER A 361 2.37 -5.11 19.30
C SER A 361 1.00 -4.41 19.40
N SER A 362 0.83 -3.29 18.70
CA SER A 362 -0.45 -2.57 18.69
C SER A 362 -0.84 -2.06 17.30
N VAL A 363 -2.13 -2.10 16.99
CA VAL A 363 -2.73 -1.55 15.79
C VAL A 363 -3.85 -0.60 16.19
N ALA A 364 -3.83 0.63 15.69
CA ALA A 364 -4.87 1.62 15.94
C ALA A 364 -5.30 2.33 14.65
N GLY A 365 -6.61 2.44 14.43
CA GLY A 365 -7.16 3.19 13.29
C GLY A 365 -6.85 2.56 11.93
N ALA A 366 -6.92 1.24 11.81
CA ALA A 366 -6.91 0.57 10.51
C ALA A 366 -8.33 0.61 9.92
N ARG A 367 -8.49 0.98 8.65
CA ARG A 367 -9.83 1.17 8.04
C ARG A 367 -10.63 -0.12 7.93
N LEU A 368 -10.00 -1.25 7.60
CA LEU A 368 -10.67 -2.52 7.33
C LEU A 368 -10.49 -3.54 8.45
N CYS A 369 -9.27 -4.02 8.67
CA CYS A 369 -9.01 -4.96 9.75
C CYS A 369 -7.76 -4.58 10.51
N ALA A 370 -7.73 -4.75 11.83
CA ALA A 370 -6.47 -4.60 12.54
C ALA A 370 -5.49 -5.72 12.13
N VAL A 371 -5.98 -6.96 12.02
CA VAL A 371 -5.24 -8.09 11.45
C VAL A 371 -6.13 -8.87 10.47
N HIS A 372 -5.58 -9.15 9.29
CA HIS A 372 -6.23 -9.97 8.27
C HIS A 372 -5.31 -11.10 7.80
N GLY A 373 -5.80 -12.34 7.86
CA GLY A 373 -5.19 -13.51 7.25
C GLY A 373 -6.13 -14.12 6.22
N ASP A 374 -5.65 -14.43 5.02
CA ASP A 374 -6.40 -15.13 3.97
C ASP A 374 -5.58 -16.28 3.35
N GLU A 375 -6.23 -17.12 2.52
CA GLU A 375 -5.60 -18.25 1.80
C GLU A 375 -4.94 -19.29 2.74
N GLU A 376 -3.62 -19.43 2.78
CA GLU A 376 -2.90 -20.39 3.64
C GLU A 376 -2.12 -19.68 4.76
N ALA A 377 -2.51 -18.44 5.07
CA ALA A 377 -1.78 -17.58 5.99
C ALA A 377 -1.74 -18.16 7.41
N ARG A 378 -0.56 -18.06 8.05
CA ARG A 378 -0.36 -18.50 9.44
C ARG A 378 -0.04 -17.33 10.35
N LEU A 379 -0.80 -17.21 11.44
CA LEU A 379 -0.63 -16.15 12.43
C LEU A 379 -0.44 -16.73 13.83
N ASP A 380 0.66 -16.37 14.50
CA ASP A 380 0.82 -16.53 15.95
C ASP A 380 0.90 -15.14 16.58
N LEU A 381 -0.18 -14.76 17.29
CA LEU A 381 -0.35 -13.44 17.88
C LEU A 381 -0.33 -13.58 19.41
N THR A 382 0.58 -12.88 20.07
CA THR A 382 0.67 -12.83 21.53
C THR A 382 0.70 -11.38 22.03
N GLY A 383 -0.27 -11.00 22.86
CA GLY A 383 -0.29 -9.66 23.48
C GLY A 383 -0.62 -8.50 22.53
N LEU A 384 -1.19 -8.77 21.35
CA LEU A 384 -1.58 -7.73 20.38
C LEU A 384 -2.76 -6.90 20.92
N ARG A 385 -2.68 -5.57 20.77
CA ARG A 385 -3.79 -4.65 21.08
C ARG A 385 -4.31 -3.96 19.82
N ALA A 386 -5.59 -4.08 19.54
CA ALA A 386 -6.24 -3.50 18.37
C ALA A 386 -7.39 -2.56 18.77
N VAL A 387 -7.41 -1.35 18.20
CA VAL A 387 -8.43 -0.34 18.51
C VAL A 387 -8.99 0.32 17.24
N GLY A 388 -10.32 0.35 17.11
CA GLY A 388 -11.01 1.20 16.14
C GLY A 388 -10.86 0.80 14.67
N ALA A 389 -10.86 -0.50 14.35
CA ALA A 389 -11.01 -0.99 12.97
C ALA A 389 -12.43 -1.51 12.72
N GLU A 390 -12.83 -1.74 11.46
CA GLU A 390 -14.10 -2.43 11.18
C GLU A 390 -14.09 -3.84 11.77
N THR A 391 -12.99 -4.56 11.63
CA THR A 391 -12.80 -5.88 12.24
C THR A 391 -11.49 -5.96 13.01
N GLY A 392 -11.51 -6.48 14.23
CA GLY A 392 -10.28 -6.67 15.01
C GLY A 392 -9.36 -7.70 14.36
N LEU A 393 -9.82 -8.94 14.25
CA LEU A 393 -9.11 -10.04 13.58
C LEU A 393 -10.03 -10.71 12.57
N ARG A 394 -9.60 -10.86 11.31
CA ARG A 394 -10.30 -11.67 10.30
C ARG A 394 -9.38 -12.74 9.74
N LEU A 395 -9.74 -14.00 9.91
CA LEU A 395 -9.01 -15.15 9.37
C LEU A 395 -9.90 -15.91 8.38
N ARG A 396 -9.50 -15.98 7.11
CA ARG A 396 -10.14 -16.77 6.05
C ARG A 396 -9.11 -17.70 5.44
N SER A 397 -8.62 -18.64 6.24
CA SER A 397 -7.49 -19.49 5.86
C SER A 397 -7.84 -20.98 5.88
N ALA A 398 -7.41 -21.69 4.86
CA ALA A 398 -7.48 -23.15 4.74
C ALA A 398 -6.17 -23.84 5.16
N ALA A 399 -5.28 -23.16 5.91
CA ALA A 399 -4.04 -23.76 6.40
C ALA A 399 -4.29 -25.03 7.24
N GLU A 400 -3.44 -26.05 7.07
CA GLU A 400 -3.54 -27.30 7.83
C GLU A 400 -3.34 -27.09 9.35
N GLU A 401 -2.46 -26.17 9.72
CA GLU A 401 -2.20 -25.79 11.10
C GLU A 401 -3.07 -24.59 11.50
N GLU A 402 -3.66 -24.66 12.70
CA GLU A 402 -4.46 -23.56 13.24
C GLU A 402 -3.62 -22.32 13.55
N SER A 403 -4.19 -21.13 13.31
CA SER A 403 -3.62 -19.87 13.79
C SER A 403 -3.88 -19.72 15.30
N ARG A 404 -2.91 -19.14 16.00
CA ARG A 404 -2.90 -19.03 17.48
C ARG A 404 -2.97 -17.57 17.90
N VAL A 405 -3.90 -17.26 18.81
CA VAL A 405 -4.12 -15.90 19.29
C VAL A 405 -4.21 -15.94 20.82
N ARG A 406 -3.23 -15.33 21.48
CA ARG A 406 -3.05 -15.40 22.95
C ARG A 406 -2.99 -14.02 23.56
N ALA A 407 -3.74 -13.82 24.65
CA ALA A 407 -3.75 -12.58 25.44
C ALA A 407 -3.95 -11.29 24.61
N CYS A 408 -4.63 -11.40 23.46
CA CYS A 408 -4.88 -10.27 22.56
C CYS A 408 -6.14 -9.51 22.98
N VAL A 409 -6.17 -8.20 22.68
CA VAL A 409 -7.26 -7.30 23.06
C VAL A 409 -7.77 -6.56 21.83
N PHE A 410 -9.07 -6.66 21.56
CA PHE A 410 -9.76 -5.98 20.46
C PHE A 410 -10.84 -5.06 21.06
N THR A 411 -10.70 -3.74 20.87
CA THR A 411 -11.59 -2.75 21.50
C THR A 411 -12.20 -1.79 20.50
N GLY A 412 -13.52 -1.58 20.57
CA GLY A 412 -14.23 -0.56 19.79
C GLY A 412 -14.23 -0.85 18.29
N GLN A 413 -14.45 -2.10 17.89
CA GLN A 413 -14.48 -2.46 16.46
C GLN A 413 -15.84 -2.10 15.85
N GLY A 414 -15.85 -1.56 14.62
CA GLY A 414 -17.05 -1.09 13.94
C GLY A 414 -18.08 -2.20 13.65
N ARG A 415 -17.59 -3.38 13.24
CA ARG A 415 -18.40 -4.56 12.93
C ARG A 415 -18.14 -5.71 13.91
N SER A 416 -16.96 -6.32 13.88
CA SER A 416 -16.72 -7.55 14.64
C SER A 416 -15.40 -7.50 15.41
N GLY A 417 -15.37 -8.10 16.60
CA GLY A 417 -14.10 -8.30 17.31
C GLY A 417 -13.19 -9.29 16.58
N VAL A 418 -13.69 -10.50 16.38
CA VAL A 418 -12.99 -11.59 15.69
C VAL A 418 -13.93 -12.28 14.69
N GLU A 419 -13.46 -12.52 13.48
CA GLU A 419 -14.18 -13.24 12.42
C GLU A 419 -13.33 -14.43 11.93
N ILE A 420 -13.90 -15.62 12.03
CA ILE A 420 -13.29 -16.88 11.58
C ILE A 420 -14.08 -17.37 10.38
N GLY A 421 -13.43 -17.43 9.23
CA GLY A 421 -14.02 -17.78 7.94
C GLY A 421 -14.33 -19.26 7.79
N ALA A 422 -15.04 -19.59 6.72
CA ALA A 422 -15.43 -20.95 6.41
C ALA A 422 -14.22 -21.88 6.30
N GLY A 423 -14.30 -23.07 6.92
CA GLY A 423 -13.23 -24.06 6.95
C GLY A 423 -11.95 -23.65 7.70
N THR A 424 -11.93 -22.47 8.34
CA THR A 424 -10.76 -21.95 9.05
C THR A 424 -10.70 -22.51 10.47
N ALA A 425 -9.51 -22.87 10.94
CA ALA A 425 -9.27 -23.34 12.31
C ALA A 425 -8.45 -22.31 13.12
N VAL A 426 -8.94 -21.93 14.30
CA VAL A 426 -8.30 -20.91 15.15
C VAL A 426 -8.38 -21.28 16.63
N ALA A 427 -7.26 -21.10 17.34
CA ALA A 427 -7.17 -21.17 18.78
C ALA A 427 -7.06 -19.77 19.40
N LEU A 428 -8.07 -19.40 20.20
CA LEU A 428 -8.14 -18.18 20.99
C LEU A 428 -7.89 -18.51 22.47
N THR A 429 -6.88 -17.90 23.09
CA THR A 429 -6.57 -18.08 24.52
C THR A 429 -6.47 -16.74 25.22
N GLU A 430 -7.25 -16.54 26.29
CA GLU A 430 -7.28 -15.28 27.06
C GLU A 430 -7.54 -14.02 26.21
N VAL A 431 -8.29 -14.16 25.11
CA VAL A 431 -8.65 -13.06 24.21
C VAL A 431 -9.73 -12.19 24.85
N ARG A 432 -9.57 -10.87 24.75
CA ARG A 432 -10.58 -9.90 25.20
C ARG A 432 -11.14 -9.13 24.02
N VAL A 433 -12.45 -9.14 23.86
CA VAL A 433 -13.18 -8.31 22.90
C VAL A 433 -14.09 -7.38 23.68
N SER A 434 -14.05 -6.08 23.39
CA SER A 434 -14.93 -5.10 24.02
C SER A 434 -15.50 -4.09 23.01
N GLY A 435 -16.80 -3.80 23.12
CA GLY A 435 -17.44 -2.74 22.34
C GLY A 435 -17.44 -2.98 20.83
N ALA A 436 -17.79 -4.20 20.39
CA ALA A 436 -17.97 -4.48 18.96
C ALA A 436 -19.34 -3.97 18.47
N GLY A 437 -19.40 -3.25 17.36
CA GLY A 437 -20.67 -2.71 16.79
C GLY A 437 -21.61 -3.77 16.21
N GLY A 438 -21.13 -5.00 16.03
CA GLY A 438 -21.87 -6.20 15.65
C GLY A 438 -21.57 -7.32 16.64
N ALA A 439 -21.07 -8.46 16.16
CA ALA A 439 -20.77 -9.61 17.01
C ALA A 439 -19.39 -9.51 17.65
N GLY A 440 -19.23 -10.06 18.86
CA GLY A 440 -17.92 -10.13 19.50
C GLY A 440 -16.98 -11.08 18.76
N VAL A 441 -17.41 -12.33 18.57
CA VAL A 441 -16.71 -13.37 17.82
C VAL A 441 -17.69 -14.04 16.86
N THR A 442 -17.33 -14.20 15.60
CA THR A 442 -18.09 -14.99 14.62
C THR A 442 -17.27 -16.14 14.06
N VAL A 443 -17.93 -17.27 13.84
CA VAL A 443 -17.40 -18.45 13.15
C VAL A 443 -18.34 -18.79 12.02
N ASP A 444 -17.89 -18.58 10.78
CA ASP A 444 -18.62 -18.85 9.55
C ASP A 444 -18.80 -20.37 9.35
N ALA A 445 -19.60 -20.73 8.33
CA ALA A 445 -19.99 -22.11 8.09
C ALA A 445 -18.80 -23.08 7.98
N GLY A 446 -18.83 -24.17 8.76
CA GLY A 446 -17.76 -25.17 8.82
C GLY A 446 -16.45 -24.70 9.46
N GLY A 447 -16.41 -23.50 10.05
CA GLY A 447 -15.25 -23.02 10.81
C GLY A 447 -15.05 -23.79 12.13
N ARG A 448 -13.81 -23.81 12.62
CA ARG A 448 -13.41 -24.51 13.84
C ARG A 448 -12.79 -23.54 14.85
N LEU A 449 -13.41 -23.44 16.02
CA LEU A 449 -12.99 -22.56 17.10
C LEU A 449 -12.60 -23.35 18.34
N THR A 450 -11.39 -23.11 18.85
CA THR A 450 -11.01 -23.46 20.22
C THR A 450 -10.83 -22.17 21.01
N MET A 451 -11.62 -21.95 22.06
CA MET A 451 -11.57 -20.73 22.86
C MET A 451 -11.42 -21.06 24.35
N THR A 452 -10.32 -20.64 24.98
CA THR A 452 -10.06 -20.87 26.40
C THR A 452 -9.78 -19.58 27.15
N GLY A 453 -10.60 -19.27 28.16
CA GLY A 453 -10.49 -18.03 28.93
C GLY A 453 -10.81 -16.77 28.12
N GLY A 454 -10.79 -15.62 28.79
CA GLY A 454 -11.02 -14.33 28.15
C GLY A 454 -12.43 -13.78 28.37
N THR A 455 -12.78 -12.72 27.65
CA THR A 455 -14.02 -11.98 27.86
C THR A 455 -14.49 -11.35 26.55
N VAL A 456 -15.79 -11.45 26.28
CA VAL A 456 -16.47 -10.73 25.21
C VAL A 456 -17.52 -9.85 25.87
N ALA A 457 -17.32 -8.54 25.83
CA ALA A 457 -18.14 -7.58 26.56
C ALA A 457 -18.70 -6.47 25.66
N GLY A 458 -19.96 -6.08 25.86
CA GLY A 458 -20.53 -4.90 25.23
C GLY A 458 -20.62 -4.98 23.69
N ALA A 459 -20.77 -6.18 23.13
CA ALA A 459 -21.06 -6.34 21.72
C ALA A 459 -22.50 -5.88 21.45
N ALA A 460 -22.74 -5.02 20.45
CA ALA A 460 -24.10 -4.57 20.13
C ALA A 460 -24.97 -5.70 19.55
N GLY A 461 -24.34 -6.69 18.92
CA GLY A 461 -24.93 -7.96 18.50
C GLY A 461 -24.79 -9.06 19.56
N SER A 462 -24.49 -10.28 19.11
CA SER A 462 -24.26 -11.42 20.01
C SER A 462 -22.78 -11.52 20.41
N GLY A 463 -22.51 -12.05 21.61
CA GLY A 463 -21.15 -12.25 22.08
C GLY A 463 -20.36 -13.22 21.20
N LEU A 464 -20.87 -14.44 21.04
CA LEU A 464 -20.36 -15.46 20.12
C LEU A 464 -21.45 -15.90 19.15
N VAL A 465 -21.12 -15.97 17.87
CA VAL A 465 -21.98 -16.48 16.80
C VAL A 465 -21.29 -17.66 16.11
N LEU A 466 -21.95 -18.81 16.10
CA LEU A 466 -21.53 -19.99 15.35
C LEU A 466 -22.52 -20.21 14.20
N GLU A 467 -22.05 -20.12 12.96
CA GLU A 467 -22.88 -20.39 11.78
C GLU A 467 -23.00 -21.89 11.48
N ARG A 468 -23.73 -22.23 10.41
CA ARG A 468 -24.11 -23.61 10.07
C ARG A 468 -22.91 -24.54 10.01
N GLU A 469 -23.02 -25.72 10.61
CA GLU A 469 -21.98 -26.78 10.59
C GLU A 469 -20.63 -26.39 11.22
N ALA A 470 -20.53 -25.24 11.92
CA ALA A 470 -19.33 -24.90 12.66
C ALA A 470 -19.08 -25.86 13.84
N THR A 471 -17.82 -25.95 14.28
CA THR A 471 -17.45 -26.69 15.49
C THR A 471 -16.78 -25.78 16.51
N ALA A 472 -17.18 -25.86 17.77
CA ALA A 472 -16.60 -25.02 18.83
C ALA A 472 -16.31 -25.78 20.13
N GLU A 473 -15.10 -25.57 20.67
CA GLU A 473 -14.75 -25.94 22.04
C GLU A 473 -14.46 -24.65 22.83
N VAL A 474 -15.36 -24.28 23.73
CA VAL A 474 -15.31 -23.02 24.48
C VAL A 474 -15.24 -23.33 25.97
N ARG A 475 -14.21 -22.82 26.66
CA ARG A 475 -14.00 -23.07 28.08
C ARG A 475 -13.65 -21.81 28.87
N GLY A 476 -14.37 -21.54 29.96
CA GLY A 476 -14.00 -20.49 30.90
C GLY A 476 -14.13 -19.07 30.34
N VAL A 477 -15.01 -18.84 29.36
CA VAL A 477 -15.21 -17.55 28.71
C VAL A 477 -16.38 -16.81 29.36
N ARG A 478 -16.22 -15.49 29.54
CA ARG A 478 -17.29 -14.60 30.02
C ARG A 478 -17.89 -13.80 28.87
N PHE A 479 -19.20 -13.85 28.74
CA PHE A 479 -19.98 -13.06 27.79
C PHE A 479 -20.81 -12.05 28.59
N GLU A 480 -20.49 -10.77 28.49
CA GLU A 480 -21.02 -9.72 29.37
C GLU A 480 -21.70 -8.63 28.52
N ASP A 481 -22.89 -8.19 28.93
CA ASP A 481 -23.60 -7.03 28.38
C ASP A 481 -23.72 -7.04 26.84
N CYS A 482 -24.03 -8.21 26.25
CA CYS A 482 -24.20 -8.35 24.81
C CYS A 482 -25.63 -7.96 24.40
N GLY A 483 -25.76 -7.08 23.40
CA GLY A 483 -27.03 -6.48 22.97
C GLY A 483 -28.05 -7.50 22.47
N LYS A 484 -27.60 -8.61 21.89
CA LYS A 484 -28.44 -9.76 21.51
C LYS A 484 -28.24 -10.95 22.47
N ASN A 485 -27.67 -12.05 21.99
CA ASN A 485 -27.42 -13.27 22.76
C ASN A 485 -25.99 -13.22 23.35
N GLY A 486 -25.74 -13.97 24.42
CA GLY A 486 -24.35 -14.23 24.81
C GLY A 486 -23.70 -15.21 23.83
N VAL A 487 -24.38 -16.33 23.59
CA VAL A 487 -23.97 -17.36 22.62
C VAL A 487 -25.13 -17.66 21.69
N LEU A 488 -24.89 -17.53 20.38
CA LEU A 488 -25.81 -17.85 19.30
C LEU A 488 -25.27 -19.04 18.51
N VAL A 489 -25.89 -20.21 18.67
CA VAL A 489 -25.55 -21.45 17.97
C VAL A 489 -26.48 -21.63 16.78
N GLY A 490 -25.93 -21.65 15.57
CA GLY A 490 -26.65 -21.85 14.31
C GLY A 490 -27.06 -23.30 14.05
N GLU A 491 -27.47 -23.59 12.83
CA GLU A 491 -27.96 -24.92 12.43
C GLU A 491 -26.85 -25.97 12.37
N GLN A 492 -27.13 -27.19 12.82
CA GLN A 492 -26.20 -28.33 12.73
C GLN A 492 -24.80 -28.08 13.32
N VAL A 493 -24.66 -27.11 14.21
CA VAL A 493 -23.41 -26.86 14.94
C VAL A 493 -23.17 -27.98 15.94
N SER A 494 -21.90 -28.31 16.16
CA SER A 494 -21.48 -29.24 17.22
C SER A 494 -20.41 -28.62 18.11
N GLY A 495 -20.38 -28.99 19.39
CA GLY A 495 -19.38 -28.41 20.28
C GLY A 495 -19.66 -28.58 21.77
N THR A 496 -18.69 -28.14 22.57
CA THR A 496 -18.78 -28.14 24.03
C THR A 496 -18.51 -26.74 24.57
N PHE A 497 -19.37 -26.30 25.48
CA PHE A 497 -19.23 -25.07 26.25
C PHE A 497 -19.08 -25.44 27.72
N ALA A 498 -17.90 -25.22 28.29
CA ALA A 498 -17.58 -25.61 29.66
C ALA A 498 -17.27 -24.39 30.53
N HIS A 499 -17.94 -24.27 31.68
CA HIS A 499 -17.69 -23.23 32.69
C HIS A 499 -17.71 -21.80 32.11
N CYS A 500 -18.64 -21.55 31.18
CA CYS A 500 -18.83 -20.22 30.60
C CYS A 500 -19.91 -19.45 31.38
N ASP A 501 -19.65 -18.17 31.61
CA ASP A 501 -20.58 -17.26 32.28
C ASP A 501 -21.19 -16.31 31.24
N VAL A 502 -22.51 -16.17 31.24
CA VAL A 502 -23.24 -15.27 30.35
C VAL A 502 -24.08 -14.31 31.18
N SER A 503 -24.01 -13.01 30.91
CA SER A 503 -24.75 -12.01 31.68
C SER A 503 -25.20 -10.82 30.85
N GLY A 504 -26.30 -10.17 31.26
CA GLY A 504 -26.72 -8.88 30.73
C GLY A 504 -27.22 -8.91 29.29
N THR A 505 -27.89 -9.99 28.86
CA THR A 505 -28.37 -10.15 27.47
C THR A 505 -29.84 -9.75 27.29
N THR A 506 -30.16 -9.12 26.16
CA THR A 506 -31.55 -8.72 25.81
C THR A 506 -32.35 -9.88 25.23
N PHE A 507 -31.69 -10.74 24.46
CA PHE A 507 -32.25 -11.97 23.89
C PHE A 507 -31.91 -13.18 24.79
N PRO A 508 -32.43 -14.38 24.51
CA PRO A 508 -32.03 -15.57 25.25
C PRO A 508 -30.51 -15.69 25.33
N ALA A 509 -29.98 -15.82 26.54
CA ALA A 509 -28.54 -15.80 26.79
C ALA A 509 -27.80 -16.85 25.94
N LEU A 510 -28.40 -18.03 25.82
CA LEU A 510 -27.99 -19.14 24.97
C LEU A 510 -29.10 -19.42 23.95
N HIS A 511 -28.80 -19.29 22.65
CA HIS A 511 -29.71 -19.72 21.58
C HIS A 511 -29.15 -20.92 20.84
N VAL A 512 -29.98 -21.93 20.59
CA VAL A 512 -29.61 -23.16 19.87
C VAL A 512 -30.52 -23.40 18.68
N GLY A 513 -29.92 -23.37 17.49
CA GLY A 513 -30.55 -23.57 16.20
C GLY A 513 -30.90 -25.03 15.89
N LYS A 514 -31.64 -25.22 14.80
CA LYS A 514 -32.17 -26.52 14.36
C LYS A 514 -31.06 -27.54 14.13
N GLY A 515 -31.23 -28.74 14.68
CA GLY A 515 -30.31 -29.87 14.49
C GLY A 515 -28.92 -29.69 15.10
N ALA A 516 -28.69 -28.63 15.87
CA ALA A 516 -27.42 -28.44 16.59
C ALA A 516 -27.31 -29.43 17.76
N ARG A 517 -26.09 -29.95 17.95
CA ARG A 517 -25.71 -30.93 18.99
C ARG A 517 -24.59 -30.35 19.84
N VAL A 518 -24.99 -29.56 20.83
CA VAL A 518 -24.05 -28.85 21.71
C VAL A 518 -24.25 -29.28 23.16
N ARG A 519 -23.13 -29.41 23.88
CA ARG A 519 -23.13 -29.73 25.31
C ARG A 519 -22.68 -28.52 26.11
N PHE A 520 -23.49 -28.11 27.07
CA PHE A 520 -23.18 -27.09 28.06
C PHE A 520 -22.86 -27.77 29.40
N LEU A 521 -21.67 -27.53 29.94
CA LEU A 521 -21.17 -28.13 31.18
C LEU A 521 -20.78 -27.04 32.17
N GLY A 522 -21.47 -26.95 33.30
CA GLY A 522 -21.12 -26.00 34.36
C GLY A 522 -21.29 -24.52 33.96
N CYS A 523 -22.10 -24.23 32.93
CA CYS A 523 -22.35 -22.87 32.45
C CYS A 523 -23.36 -22.13 33.34
N ARG A 524 -23.18 -20.81 33.46
CA ARG A 524 -24.04 -19.98 34.31
C ARG A 524 -24.59 -18.80 33.53
N VAL A 525 -25.89 -18.54 33.72
CA VAL A 525 -26.56 -17.37 33.15
C VAL A 525 -27.01 -16.45 34.29
N PHE A 526 -26.66 -15.17 34.19
CA PHE A 526 -26.96 -14.16 35.19
C PHE A 526 -27.73 -12.99 34.59
N ASP A 527 -28.67 -12.41 35.34
CA ASP A 527 -29.20 -11.07 35.08
C ASP A 527 -29.74 -10.87 33.64
N SER A 528 -30.29 -11.93 33.03
CA SER A 528 -30.81 -11.94 31.65
C SER A 528 -32.33 -12.10 31.61
N ALA A 529 -32.95 -11.61 30.53
CA ALA A 529 -34.38 -11.75 30.32
C ALA A 529 -34.84 -13.22 30.21
N GLN A 530 -34.09 -14.02 29.46
CA GLN A 530 -34.31 -15.43 29.23
C GLN A 530 -32.95 -16.13 29.16
N ASP A 531 -32.83 -17.33 29.72
CA ASP A 531 -31.56 -18.07 29.69
C ASP A 531 -31.35 -18.86 28.40
N VAL A 532 -32.35 -19.65 27.97
CA VAL A 532 -32.22 -20.56 26.82
C VAL A 532 -33.37 -20.37 25.84
N GLY A 533 -33.05 -20.26 24.56
CA GLY A 533 -34.00 -20.29 23.44
C GLY A 533 -33.65 -21.40 22.46
N LEU A 534 -34.60 -22.29 22.17
CA LEU A 534 -34.41 -23.46 21.30
C LEU A 534 -35.26 -23.34 20.04
N ALA A 535 -34.66 -23.63 18.88
CA ALA A 535 -35.40 -23.85 17.64
C ALA A 535 -35.95 -25.29 17.57
N ASP A 536 -36.96 -25.52 16.71
CA ASP A 536 -37.55 -26.84 16.51
C ASP A 536 -36.49 -27.86 16.05
N GLY A 537 -36.36 -28.95 16.80
CA GLY A 537 -35.38 -30.01 16.54
C GLY A 537 -33.95 -29.71 17.03
N ALA A 538 -33.77 -28.73 17.92
CA ALA A 538 -32.53 -28.56 18.68
C ALA A 538 -32.48 -29.54 19.87
N GLU A 539 -31.35 -30.24 20.05
CA GLU A 539 -31.15 -31.23 21.13
C GLU A 539 -29.88 -30.91 21.95
N PRO A 540 -29.84 -29.78 22.70
CA PRO A 540 -28.70 -29.48 23.55
C PRO A 540 -28.70 -30.31 24.84
N GLU A 541 -27.50 -30.66 25.32
CA GLU A 541 -27.29 -31.29 26.62
C GLU A 541 -26.84 -30.23 27.65
N PHE A 542 -27.48 -30.20 28.80
CA PHE A 542 -27.09 -29.33 29.92
C PHE A 542 -26.69 -30.18 31.13
N GLU A 543 -25.46 -30.03 31.60
CA GLU A 543 -24.92 -30.69 32.79
C GLU A 543 -24.37 -29.62 33.74
N ASP A 544 -24.75 -29.68 35.02
CA ASP A 544 -24.32 -28.74 36.07
C ASP A 544 -24.53 -27.24 35.74
N CYS A 545 -25.47 -26.93 34.84
CA CYS A 545 -25.77 -25.55 34.43
C CYS A 545 -26.80 -24.89 35.35
N ALA A 546 -26.71 -23.57 35.51
CA ALA A 546 -27.62 -22.84 36.40
C ALA A 546 -27.97 -21.42 35.92
N ALA A 547 -29.17 -20.97 36.26
CA ALA A 547 -29.62 -19.60 36.08
C ALA A 547 -29.73 -18.86 37.43
N VAL A 548 -29.30 -17.59 37.46
CA VAL A 548 -29.35 -16.71 38.62
C VAL A 548 -29.98 -15.38 38.20
N ARG A 549 -31.06 -14.97 38.86
CA ARG A 549 -31.80 -13.72 38.55
C ARG A 549 -32.20 -13.61 37.06
N VAL A 550 -32.65 -14.72 36.47
CA VAL A 550 -33.22 -14.77 35.11
C VAL A 550 -34.75 -14.77 35.19
N ARG A 551 -35.42 -13.96 34.36
CA ARG A 551 -36.90 -13.85 34.41
C ARG A 551 -37.59 -15.10 33.87
N THR A 552 -37.17 -15.58 32.71
CA THR A 552 -37.66 -16.82 32.08
C THR A 552 -36.54 -17.85 32.08
N ALA A 553 -36.55 -18.76 33.06
CA ALA A 553 -35.49 -19.75 33.24
C ALA A 553 -35.93 -21.15 32.75
N ALA A 554 -35.18 -21.71 31.81
CA ALA A 554 -35.22 -23.12 31.40
C ALA A 554 -34.17 -23.96 32.17
N LEU A 555 -33.09 -23.33 32.65
CA LEU A 555 -32.06 -23.97 33.47
C LEU A 555 -32.48 -24.03 34.94
N PRO A 556 -31.95 -24.99 35.73
CA PRO A 556 -32.16 -25.04 37.18
C PRO A 556 -31.78 -23.70 37.84
N SER A 557 -32.73 -23.08 38.53
CA SER A 557 -32.45 -21.86 39.28
C SER A 557 -31.60 -22.19 40.51
N LEU A 558 -30.42 -21.58 40.62
CA LEU A 558 -29.71 -21.57 41.90
C LEU A 558 -30.40 -20.54 42.80
N SER A 559 -31.18 -21.04 43.76
CA SER A 559 -31.68 -20.19 44.84
C SER A 559 -30.49 -19.70 45.67
N ASP A 560 -30.52 -18.41 45.96
CA ASP A 560 -29.50 -17.72 46.76
C ASP A 560 -29.39 -18.40 48.13
N ARG A 561 -28.40 -19.28 48.31
CA ARG A 561 -28.07 -19.74 49.67
C ARG A 561 -27.48 -18.53 50.36
N THR A 562 -28.28 -17.93 51.24
CA THR A 562 -27.89 -16.95 52.25
C THR A 562 -26.48 -17.23 52.78
N ARG A 563 -25.49 -16.56 52.20
CA ARG A 563 -24.18 -16.37 52.80
C ARG A 563 -23.65 -15.05 52.29
N THR A 564 -23.90 -14.02 53.10
CA THR A 564 -23.23 -12.73 53.05
C THR A 564 -21.72 -12.95 52.86
N PRO A 565 -21.11 -12.49 51.76
CA PRO A 565 -19.68 -12.23 51.75
C PRO A 565 -19.46 -10.97 52.59
N ALA A 566 -18.64 -11.08 53.63
CA ALA A 566 -18.17 -9.92 54.36
C ALA A 566 -17.43 -8.99 53.39
N ALA A 567 -17.91 -7.76 53.25
CA ALA A 567 -17.20 -6.70 52.56
C ALA A 567 -15.87 -6.40 53.28
N PRO A 568 -14.77 -6.11 52.57
CA PRO A 568 -13.67 -5.39 53.18
C PRO A 568 -14.14 -3.95 53.49
N ALA A 569 -13.81 -3.48 54.68
CA ALA A 569 -14.22 -2.18 55.19
C ALA A 569 -13.67 -1.03 54.33
N TYR A 570 -14.55 -0.14 53.90
CA TYR A 570 -14.22 1.18 53.36
C TYR A 570 -14.95 2.26 54.18
N VAL A 571 -14.21 3.27 54.64
CA VAL A 571 -14.65 4.36 55.50
C VAL A 571 -15.16 5.51 54.61
N PRO A 572 -16.26 6.21 54.96
CA PRO A 572 -16.91 7.16 54.04
C PRO A 572 -16.26 8.54 54.06
N GLY A 573 -16.23 9.19 52.88
CA GLY A 573 -15.92 10.61 52.74
C GLY A 573 -16.40 11.21 51.42
N GLY A 574 -17.51 11.95 51.48
CA GLY A 574 -17.82 13.16 50.70
C GLY A 574 -18.05 13.05 49.18
N GLY A 575 -19.30 13.25 48.73
CA GLY A 575 -19.58 13.84 47.40
C GLY A 575 -19.35 15.36 47.42
N PRO A 576 -19.69 16.15 46.36
CA PRO A 576 -20.28 15.79 45.06
C PRO A 576 -19.59 16.46 43.84
N HIS A 577 -19.82 15.95 42.62
CA HIS A 577 -20.25 16.66 41.39
C HIS A 577 -20.01 15.81 40.14
N ALA A 578 -21.09 15.44 39.46
CA ALA A 578 -21.07 15.08 38.04
C ALA A 578 -21.36 16.36 37.23
N PRO A 579 -20.62 16.65 36.15
CA PRO A 579 -21.15 17.48 35.08
C PRO A 579 -22.09 16.62 34.21
N GLU A 580 -23.32 17.09 34.05
CA GLU A 580 -24.17 16.74 32.90
C GLU A 580 -23.49 17.26 31.64
N GLU A 581 -23.06 16.36 30.75
CA GLU A 581 -22.78 16.69 29.36
C GLU A 581 -23.86 16.03 28.49
N THR A 582 -24.67 16.91 27.91
CA THR A 582 -25.69 16.67 26.90
C THR A 582 -25.13 15.95 25.68
N ALA A 583 -25.85 14.93 25.21
CA ALA A 583 -25.59 14.28 23.93
C ALA A 583 -25.60 15.30 22.78
N PRO A 584 -24.61 15.29 21.86
CA PRO A 584 -24.66 16.14 20.69
C PRO A 584 -25.67 15.59 19.67
N GLU A 585 -26.42 16.51 19.07
CA GLU A 585 -27.28 16.28 17.90
C GLU A 585 -26.47 15.76 16.69
N PRO A 586 -27.09 15.03 15.75
CA PRO A 586 -26.38 14.46 14.60
C PRO A 586 -25.88 15.56 13.68
N ASP A 587 -24.56 15.70 13.62
CA ASP A 587 -23.84 16.61 12.74
C ASP A 587 -24.00 16.18 11.26
N GLY A 588 -24.19 17.16 10.38
CA GLY A 588 -24.51 17.02 8.95
C GLY A 588 -23.35 16.53 8.07
N ALA A 589 -22.45 15.70 8.59
CA ALA A 589 -21.17 15.33 7.99
C ALA A 589 -21.17 13.98 7.23
N LEU A 590 -22.33 13.36 6.99
CA LEU A 590 -22.44 12.06 6.29
C LEU A 590 -22.30 12.15 4.76
N TRP A 591 -22.16 13.35 4.18
CA TRP A 591 -22.34 13.56 2.72
C TRP A 591 -21.05 13.60 1.90
N ASP A 592 -19.90 13.22 2.47
CA ASP A 592 -18.59 13.42 1.81
C ASP A 592 -17.79 12.14 1.52
N GLN A 593 -18.47 10.98 1.42
CA GLN A 593 -17.84 9.70 1.10
C GLN A 593 -18.04 9.24 -0.36
N GLY A 594 -18.46 10.13 -1.27
CA GLY A 594 -18.42 9.91 -2.71
C GLY A 594 -17.06 10.29 -3.30
N GLU A 595 -16.79 9.92 -4.55
CA GLU A 595 -15.69 10.56 -5.28
C GLU A 595 -15.81 12.10 -5.17
N PRO A 596 -14.69 12.83 -5.05
CA PRO A 596 -14.71 14.28 -4.89
C PRO A 596 -15.52 14.92 -6.03
N ALA A 597 -16.24 16.01 -5.70
CA ALA A 597 -17.00 16.73 -6.70
C ALA A 597 -16.08 17.07 -7.90
N PRO A 598 -16.48 16.75 -9.14
CA PRO A 598 -15.68 17.05 -10.32
C PRO A 598 -15.43 18.56 -10.43
N GLU A 599 -14.29 18.94 -11.01
CA GLU A 599 -14.01 20.35 -11.27
C GLU A 599 -15.09 20.94 -12.20
N PRO A 600 -15.47 22.21 -12.03
CA PRO A 600 -16.50 22.82 -12.86
C PRO A 600 -16.03 22.93 -14.31
N GLU A 601 -16.56 22.05 -15.17
CA GLU A 601 -16.30 22.00 -16.60
C GLU A 601 -17.51 22.52 -17.38
N SER A 602 -17.28 23.07 -18.57
CA SER A 602 -18.37 23.54 -19.41
C SER A 602 -19.13 22.36 -20.03
N LEU A 603 -20.42 22.55 -20.30
CA LEU A 603 -21.24 21.55 -20.98
C LEU A 603 -20.68 21.19 -22.38
N GLU A 604 -20.05 22.16 -23.06
CA GLU A 604 -19.43 21.96 -24.37
C GLU A 604 -18.22 21.03 -24.28
N ASP A 605 -17.38 21.20 -23.26
CA ASP A 605 -16.20 20.35 -23.03
C ASP A 605 -16.60 18.90 -22.71
N LEU A 606 -17.64 18.72 -21.89
CA LEU A 606 -18.14 17.38 -21.53
C LEU A 606 -18.78 16.65 -22.73
N LEU A 607 -19.42 17.38 -23.64
CA LEU A 607 -19.95 16.81 -24.88
C LEU A 607 -18.81 16.47 -25.86
N ALA A 608 -17.76 17.29 -25.92
CA ALA A 608 -16.56 16.96 -26.68
C ALA A 608 -15.86 15.70 -26.13
N GLU A 609 -15.75 15.55 -24.81
CA GLU A 609 -15.23 14.34 -24.16
C GLU A 609 -16.07 13.10 -24.51
N LEU A 610 -17.41 13.23 -24.57
CA LEU A 610 -18.30 12.16 -25.00
C LEU A 610 -18.00 11.76 -26.45
N ASP A 611 -17.79 12.73 -27.33
CA ASP A 611 -17.53 12.51 -28.76
C ASP A 611 -16.15 11.88 -29.00
N GLU A 612 -15.16 12.15 -28.15
CA GLU A 612 -13.81 11.55 -28.18
C GLU A 612 -13.79 10.06 -27.82
N LEU A 613 -14.78 9.54 -27.08
CA LEU A 613 -14.83 8.11 -26.76
C LEU A 613 -14.90 7.27 -28.04
N VAL A 614 -14.01 6.29 -28.20
CA VAL A 614 -14.00 5.44 -29.40
C VAL A 614 -15.31 4.65 -29.51
N GLY A 615 -15.94 4.68 -30.69
CA GLY A 615 -17.18 3.97 -30.97
C GLY A 615 -18.42 4.53 -30.26
N LEU A 616 -19.35 3.66 -29.87
CA LEU A 616 -20.55 3.99 -29.08
C LEU A 616 -21.54 4.98 -29.75
N ASP A 617 -21.58 5.05 -31.07
CA ASP A 617 -22.43 6.01 -31.81
C ASP A 617 -23.92 5.99 -31.41
N GLY A 618 -24.45 4.82 -31.06
CA GLY A 618 -25.81 4.69 -30.51
C GLY A 618 -25.96 5.42 -29.17
N VAL A 619 -25.09 5.11 -28.22
CA VAL A 619 -25.07 5.70 -26.88
C VAL A 619 -24.81 7.21 -26.95
N LYS A 620 -23.87 7.66 -27.78
CA LYS A 620 -23.58 9.09 -27.99
C LYS A 620 -24.81 9.84 -28.50
N ARG A 621 -25.53 9.29 -29.47
CA ARG A 621 -26.78 9.90 -29.97
C ARG A 621 -27.86 9.97 -28.89
N ASP A 622 -28.02 8.90 -28.11
CA ASP A 622 -29.04 8.85 -27.06
C ASP A 622 -28.72 9.81 -25.90
N VAL A 623 -27.46 9.88 -25.46
CA VAL A 623 -27.00 10.83 -24.43
C VAL A 623 -27.18 12.27 -24.90
N ASN A 624 -26.77 12.58 -26.14
CA ASN A 624 -27.01 13.89 -26.75
C ASN A 624 -28.51 14.25 -26.82
N GLY A 625 -29.36 13.28 -27.17
CA GLY A 625 -30.82 13.46 -27.18
C GLY A 625 -31.38 13.76 -25.79
N MET A 626 -30.85 13.11 -24.76
CA MET A 626 -31.23 13.36 -23.36
C MET A 626 -30.81 14.73 -22.87
N VAL A 627 -29.57 15.15 -23.17
CA VAL A 627 -29.07 16.50 -22.84
C VAL A 627 -29.98 17.57 -23.45
N LYS A 628 -30.37 17.44 -24.72
CA LYS A 628 -31.28 18.39 -25.40
C LYS A 628 -32.68 18.41 -24.77
N LEU A 629 -33.20 17.25 -24.38
CA LEU A 629 -34.50 17.14 -23.70
C LEU A 629 -34.46 17.82 -22.33
N MET A 630 -33.37 17.63 -21.59
CA MET A 630 -33.14 18.21 -20.26
C MET A 630 -32.90 19.72 -20.31
N GLN A 631 -32.20 20.22 -21.33
CA GLN A 631 -32.13 21.65 -21.62
C GLN A 631 -33.52 22.25 -21.85
N THR A 632 -34.40 21.55 -22.58
CA THR A 632 -35.77 22.00 -22.83
C THR A 632 -36.61 22.02 -21.53
N VAL A 633 -36.43 21.05 -20.63
CA VAL A 633 -37.07 21.05 -19.31
C VAL A 633 -36.63 22.26 -18.49
N ARG A 634 -35.33 22.51 -18.41
CA ARG A 634 -34.76 23.66 -17.68
C ARG A 634 -35.27 24.99 -18.24
N MET A 635 -35.30 25.17 -19.56
CA MET A 635 -35.85 26.37 -20.20
C MET A 635 -37.33 26.59 -19.87
N ARG A 636 -38.12 25.51 -19.70
CA ARG A 636 -39.52 25.60 -19.28
C ARG A 636 -39.65 26.00 -17.80
N GLU A 637 -38.84 25.43 -16.92
CA GLU A 637 -38.82 25.76 -15.49
C GLU A 637 -38.39 27.21 -15.25
N GLU A 638 -37.35 27.68 -15.95
CA GLU A 638 -36.88 29.07 -15.92
C GLU A 638 -37.94 30.05 -16.45
N ALA A 639 -38.77 29.60 -17.41
CA ALA A 639 -39.91 30.35 -17.91
C ALA A 639 -41.18 30.23 -17.04
N GLY A 640 -41.12 29.54 -15.89
CA GLY A 640 -42.25 29.31 -14.99
C GLY A 640 -43.34 28.40 -15.55
N LEU A 641 -43.04 27.62 -16.60
CA LEU A 641 -43.95 26.67 -17.23
C LEU A 641 -43.81 25.29 -16.57
N PRO A 642 -44.90 24.51 -16.44
CA PRO A 642 -44.81 23.16 -15.92
C PRO A 642 -43.96 22.29 -16.85
N ALA A 643 -42.90 21.70 -16.30
CA ALA A 643 -42.09 20.71 -16.97
C ALA A 643 -42.86 19.38 -17.10
N PRO A 644 -42.71 18.65 -18.22
CA PRO A 644 -43.24 17.30 -18.33
C PRO A 644 -42.56 16.39 -17.30
N PRO A 645 -43.30 15.47 -16.65
CA PRO A 645 -42.72 14.54 -15.68
C PRO A 645 -41.87 13.51 -16.43
N LEU A 646 -40.55 13.73 -16.46
CA LEU A 646 -39.60 12.83 -17.10
C LEU A 646 -38.76 12.14 -16.02
N SER A 647 -38.74 10.81 -16.05
CA SER A 647 -37.79 10.06 -15.23
C SER A 647 -36.37 10.27 -15.77
N ARG A 648 -35.43 10.50 -14.86
CA ARG A 648 -34.00 10.68 -15.15
C ARG A 648 -33.21 9.37 -15.02
N HIS A 649 -33.85 8.29 -14.57
CA HIS A 649 -33.21 6.99 -14.33
C HIS A 649 -33.06 6.17 -15.60
N LEU A 650 -31.93 5.48 -15.74
CA LEU A 650 -31.53 4.79 -16.99
C LEU A 650 -31.15 3.33 -16.74
N VAL A 651 -31.33 2.51 -17.77
CA VAL A 651 -30.80 1.15 -17.82
C VAL A 651 -29.65 1.09 -18.82
N PHE A 652 -28.48 0.60 -18.41
CA PHE A 652 -27.32 0.40 -19.29
C PHE A 652 -27.18 -1.09 -19.59
N ALA A 653 -27.52 -1.48 -20.82
CA ALA A 653 -27.53 -2.87 -21.25
C ALA A 653 -26.34 -3.15 -22.18
N GLY A 654 -25.45 -4.08 -21.84
CA GLY A 654 -24.37 -4.51 -22.74
C GLY A 654 -23.31 -5.37 -22.06
N ASN A 655 -22.47 -6.01 -22.86
CA ASN A 655 -21.40 -6.91 -22.37
C ASN A 655 -20.34 -6.16 -21.54
N PRO A 656 -19.52 -6.87 -20.73
CA PRO A 656 -18.43 -6.27 -19.96
C PRO A 656 -17.45 -5.50 -20.86
N GLY A 657 -16.94 -4.38 -20.35
CA GLY A 657 -15.92 -3.59 -21.04
C GLY A 657 -16.41 -2.74 -22.22
N THR A 658 -17.72 -2.57 -22.41
CA THR A 658 -18.31 -1.69 -23.44
C THR A 658 -18.38 -0.21 -23.05
N GLY A 659 -17.84 0.18 -21.89
CA GLY A 659 -17.79 1.61 -21.48
C GLY A 659 -18.96 2.12 -20.63
N LYS A 660 -19.82 1.24 -20.10
CA LYS A 660 -20.98 1.58 -19.24
C LYS A 660 -20.62 2.53 -18.10
N THR A 661 -19.65 2.17 -17.26
CA THR A 661 -19.24 3.00 -16.09
C THR A 661 -18.63 4.34 -16.52
N THR A 662 -17.85 4.35 -17.61
CA THR A 662 -17.26 5.57 -18.17
C THR A 662 -18.35 6.56 -18.61
N VAL A 663 -19.36 6.08 -19.34
CA VAL A 663 -20.48 6.92 -19.78
C VAL A 663 -21.36 7.34 -18.60
N ALA A 664 -21.55 6.49 -17.58
CA ALA A 664 -22.32 6.84 -16.39
C ALA A 664 -21.71 8.02 -15.61
N ARG A 665 -20.38 8.01 -15.48
CA ARG A 665 -19.61 9.11 -14.89
C ARG A 665 -19.77 10.42 -15.66
N LEU A 666 -19.61 10.36 -16.98
CA LEU A 666 -19.75 11.51 -17.85
C LEU A 666 -21.18 12.05 -17.83
N TYR A 667 -22.17 11.17 -17.79
CA TYR A 667 -23.58 11.55 -17.66
C TYR A 667 -23.86 12.32 -16.37
N GLY A 668 -23.32 11.88 -15.22
CA GLY A 668 -23.42 12.62 -13.95
C GLY A 668 -22.86 14.04 -14.04
N ARG A 669 -21.68 14.20 -14.64
CA ARG A 669 -21.04 15.50 -14.91
C ARG A 669 -21.89 16.38 -15.84
N LEU A 670 -22.43 15.81 -16.93
CA LEU A 670 -23.33 16.52 -17.85
C LEU A 670 -24.58 17.07 -17.14
N LEU A 671 -25.20 16.27 -16.27
CA LEU A 671 -26.37 16.72 -15.50
C LEU A 671 -26.04 17.81 -14.47
N HIS A 672 -24.85 17.75 -13.86
CA HIS A 672 -24.36 18.81 -13.00
C HIS A 672 -24.10 20.10 -13.77
N GLY A 673 -23.43 20.03 -14.93
CA GLY A 673 -23.23 21.19 -15.81
C GLY A 673 -24.54 21.81 -16.31
N LEU A 674 -25.60 21.00 -16.43
CA LEU A 674 -26.96 21.47 -16.72
C LEU A 674 -27.71 22.02 -15.49
N GLY A 675 -27.14 21.97 -14.29
CA GLY A 675 -27.77 22.44 -13.05
C GLY A 675 -28.88 21.52 -12.52
N LEU A 676 -28.97 20.29 -13.02
CA LEU A 676 -29.98 19.30 -12.61
C LEU A 676 -29.54 18.42 -11.45
N LEU A 677 -28.24 18.36 -11.17
CA LEU A 677 -27.64 17.68 -10.02
C LEU A 677 -26.68 18.64 -9.31
N SER A 678 -26.63 18.58 -7.98
CA SER A 678 -25.81 19.52 -7.19
C SER A 678 -24.30 19.22 -7.21
N ARG A 679 -23.88 17.97 -7.49
CA ARG A 679 -22.47 17.54 -7.51
C ARG A 679 -22.09 16.75 -8.77
N GLY A 680 -22.95 15.85 -9.26
CA GLY A 680 -22.68 15.03 -10.46
C GLY A 680 -21.67 13.89 -10.27
N HIS A 681 -21.28 13.58 -9.02
CA HIS A 681 -20.36 12.47 -8.72
C HIS A 681 -21.03 11.10 -8.94
N LEU A 682 -20.23 10.07 -9.20
CA LEU A 682 -20.68 8.69 -9.37
C LEU A 682 -20.44 7.88 -8.09
N VAL A 683 -21.45 7.13 -7.64
CA VAL A 683 -21.33 6.11 -6.59
C VAL A 683 -21.65 4.76 -7.20
N GLU A 684 -20.63 3.93 -7.37
CA GLU A 684 -20.75 2.57 -7.90
C GLU A 684 -21.03 1.57 -6.77
N VAL A 685 -22.04 0.73 -6.97
CA VAL A 685 -22.50 -0.29 -6.03
C VAL A 685 -22.87 -1.56 -6.77
N ASP A 686 -22.82 -2.68 -6.06
CA ASP A 686 -23.24 -4.00 -6.53
C ASP A 686 -24.33 -4.58 -5.61
N ARG A 687 -24.74 -5.83 -5.84
CA ARG A 687 -25.68 -6.52 -4.94
C ARG A 687 -25.19 -6.55 -3.50
N SER A 688 -23.91 -6.78 -3.27
CA SER A 688 -23.33 -6.88 -1.92
C SER A 688 -23.41 -5.56 -1.16
N SER A 689 -23.45 -4.45 -1.88
CA SER A 689 -23.54 -3.09 -1.34
C SER A 689 -24.97 -2.69 -0.96
N LEU A 690 -25.99 -3.33 -1.55
CA LEU A 690 -27.40 -2.99 -1.35
C LEU A 690 -28.13 -3.98 -0.44
N VAL A 691 -27.77 -5.27 -0.52
CA VAL A 691 -28.45 -6.35 0.22
C VAL A 691 -27.71 -6.64 1.53
N GLY A 692 -28.47 -6.70 2.63
CA GLY A 692 -27.96 -7.09 3.94
C GLY A 692 -27.84 -8.61 4.07
N GLU A 693 -26.88 -9.07 4.86
CA GLU A 693 -26.65 -10.50 5.14
C GLU A 693 -27.73 -11.08 6.08
N TYR A 694 -28.50 -10.22 6.76
CA TYR A 694 -29.50 -10.59 7.76
C TYR A 694 -30.85 -9.89 7.52
N VAL A 695 -31.93 -10.51 8.01
CA VAL A 695 -33.30 -9.97 7.95
C VAL A 695 -33.35 -8.57 8.59
N GLY A 696 -33.90 -7.58 7.87
CA GLY A 696 -34.07 -6.21 8.35
C GLY A 696 -32.85 -5.29 8.20
N HIS A 697 -31.73 -5.80 7.66
CA HIS A 697 -30.53 -4.97 7.38
C HIS A 697 -30.51 -4.43 5.93
N THR A 698 -31.32 -4.99 5.02
CA THR A 698 -31.31 -4.62 3.61
C THR A 698 -31.87 -3.22 3.37
N GLY A 699 -33.00 -2.85 3.98
CA GLY A 699 -33.57 -1.51 3.88
C GLY A 699 -32.57 -0.40 4.29
N PRO A 700 -31.99 -0.43 5.51
CA PRO A 700 -30.99 0.56 5.93
C PRO A 700 -29.77 0.64 5.01
N LYS A 701 -29.24 -0.50 4.57
CA LYS A 701 -28.06 -0.58 3.71
C LYS A 701 -28.30 -0.03 2.31
N THR A 702 -29.45 -0.36 1.70
CA THR A 702 -29.90 0.24 0.43
C THR A 702 -30.09 1.74 0.58
N THR A 703 -30.63 2.20 1.71
CA THR A 703 -30.83 3.63 1.99
C THR A 703 -29.51 4.37 2.11
N GLU A 704 -28.56 3.84 2.86
CA GLU A 704 -27.22 4.42 3.00
C GLU A 704 -26.52 4.53 1.64
N ALA A 705 -26.52 3.46 0.85
CA ALA A 705 -25.93 3.45 -0.48
C ALA A 705 -26.56 4.53 -1.39
N PHE A 706 -27.88 4.67 -1.36
CA PHE A 706 -28.60 5.69 -2.12
C PHE A 706 -28.29 7.12 -1.65
N LEU A 707 -28.25 7.34 -0.33
CA LEU A 707 -27.98 8.67 0.24
C LEU A 707 -26.55 9.16 -0.05
N ARG A 708 -25.56 8.26 -0.18
CA ARG A 708 -24.22 8.63 -0.66
C ARG A 708 -24.22 9.19 -2.09
N ALA A 709 -25.18 8.79 -2.91
CA ALA A 709 -25.34 9.27 -4.28
C ALA A 709 -26.16 10.57 -4.39
N ARG A 710 -26.60 11.15 -3.26
CA ARG A 710 -27.37 12.38 -3.23
C ARG A 710 -26.62 13.55 -3.88
N GLY A 711 -27.26 14.18 -4.86
CA GLY A 711 -26.67 15.20 -5.72
C GLY A 711 -25.85 14.65 -6.89
N GLY A 712 -25.85 13.33 -7.10
CA GLY A 712 -25.04 12.62 -8.09
C GLY A 712 -25.76 11.41 -8.70
N VAL A 713 -24.98 10.41 -9.11
CA VAL A 713 -25.45 9.21 -9.79
C VAL A 713 -25.18 7.97 -8.95
N LEU A 714 -26.20 7.15 -8.70
CA LEU A 714 -26.07 5.81 -8.13
C LEU A 714 -25.99 4.79 -9.27
N PHE A 715 -24.83 4.20 -9.50
CA PHE A 715 -24.63 3.18 -10.52
C PHE A 715 -24.63 1.78 -9.91
N ILE A 716 -25.61 0.98 -10.27
CA ILE A 716 -25.80 -0.39 -9.76
C ILE A 716 -25.30 -1.36 -10.84
N ASP A 717 -24.10 -1.92 -10.65
CA ASP A 717 -23.56 -2.92 -11.55
C ASP A 717 -24.19 -4.29 -11.30
N GLU A 718 -24.36 -5.05 -12.38
CA GLU A 718 -25.09 -6.33 -12.41
C GLU A 718 -26.44 -6.30 -11.65
N ALA A 719 -27.24 -5.26 -11.87
CA ALA A 719 -28.46 -5.00 -11.10
C ALA A 719 -29.48 -6.15 -11.13
N TYR A 720 -29.48 -6.97 -12.19
CA TYR A 720 -30.30 -8.18 -12.29
C TYR A 720 -30.01 -9.20 -11.18
N ALA A 721 -28.84 -9.14 -10.55
CA ALA A 721 -28.50 -9.97 -9.40
C ALA A 721 -29.44 -9.71 -8.23
N LEU A 722 -30.08 -8.54 -8.11
CA LEU A 722 -31.09 -8.24 -7.07
C LEU A 722 -32.42 -9.00 -7.28
N ALA A 723 -32.67 -9.49 -8.51
CA ALA A 723 -33.87 -10.25 -8.87
C ALA A 723 -33.51 -11.56 -9.61
N PRO A 724 -32.90 -12.54 -8.91
CA PRO A 724 -32.52 -13.81 -9.50
C PRO A 724 -33.75 -14.65 -9.87
N ALA A 725 -33.67 -15.41 -10.96
CA ALA A 725 -34.78 -16.23 -11.43
C ALA A 725 -35.05 -17.43 -10.48
N GLY A 726 -36.26 -17.51 -9.91
CA GLY A 726 -36.73 -18.66 -9.14
C GLY A 726 -36.59 -18.59 -7.62
N ALA A 727 -36.10 -17.48 -7.05
CA ALA A 727 -36.00 -17.29 -5.60
C ALA A 727 -37.17 -16.48 -5.04
N GLY A 728 -38.18 -17.17 -4.48
CA GLY A 728 -39.40 -16.53 -3.97
C GLY A 728 -39.28 -15.77 -2.64
N ASN A 729 -38.13 -15.84 -1.93
CA ASN A 729 -37.89 -15.19 -0.63
C ASN A 729 -36.43 -14.71 -0.51
N ASP A 730 -35.96 -13.91 -1.47
CA ASP A 730 -34.62 -13.31 -1.43
C ASP A 730 -34.67 -11.86 -0.91
N PHE A 731 -33.70 -11.49 -0.07
CA PHE A 731 -33.53 -10.13 0.47
C PHE A 731 -33.38 -9.06 -0.62
N GLY A 732 -33.04 -9.46 -1.85
CA GLY A 732 -33.03 -8.58 -3.02
C GLY A 732 -34.37 -7.88 -3.31
N THR A 733 -35.51 -8.49 -2.95
CA THR A 733 -36.82 -7.84 -3.13
C THR A 733 -37.03 -6.68 -2.16
N GLU A 734 -36.49 -6.77 -0.94
CA GLU A 734 -36.50 -5.68 0.04
C GLU A 734 -35.64 -4.51 -0.43
N ALA A 735 -34.48 -4.80 -1.04
CA ALA A 735 -33.61 -3.79 -1.65
C ALA A 735 -34.33 -3.07 -2.80
N ILE A 736 -34.99 -3.82 -3.70
CA ILE A 736 -35.76 -3.25 -4.82
C ILE A 736 -36.90 -2.37 -4.30
N ALA A 737 -37.67 -2.83 -3.30
CA ALA A 737 -38.77 -2.05 -2.73
C ALA A 737 -38.27 -0.74 -2.10
N THR A 738 -37.15 -0.80 -1.37
CA THR A 738 -36.51 0.37 -0.77
C THR A 738 -35.99 1.34 -1.84
N LEU A 739 -35.33 0.81 -2.87
CA LEU A 739 -34.81 1.59 -3.99
C LEU A 739 -35.93 2.32 -4.76
N VAL A 740 -37.03 1.63 -5.08
CA VAL A 740 -38.20 2.22 -5.77
C VAL A 740 -38.80 3.37 -4.97
N LYS A 741 -38.88 3.24 -3.65
CA LYS A 741 -39.34 4.30 -2.76
C LYS A 741 -38.42 5.51 -2.82
N LEU A 742 -37.11 5.30 -2.63
CA LEU A 742 -36.12 6.38 -2.64
C LEU A 742 -36.01 7.09 -4.00
N MET A 743 -36.16 6.35 -5.10
CA MET A 743 -36.23 6.90 -6.45
C MET A 743 -37.43 7.84 -6.66
N GLU A 744 -38.54 7.65 -5.92
CA GLU A 744 -39.67 8.59 -5.95
C GLU A 744 -39.38 9.81 -5.07
N ASP A 745 -39.00 9.56 -3.81
CA ASP A 745 -38.85 10.57 -2.78
C ASP A 745 -37.72 11.57 -3.14
N HIS A 746 -36.71 11.13 -3.88
CA HIS A 746 -35.51 11.91 -4.23
C HIS A 746 -35.26 12.01 -5.75
N ARG A 747 -36.31 11.97 -6.57
CA ARG A 747 -36.22 11.95 -8.05
C ARG A 747 -35.46 13.12 -8.69
N ASP A 748 -35.41 14.27 -7.99
CA ASP A 748 -34.74 15.49 -8.45
C ASP A 748 -33.31 15.61 -7.91
N GLU A 749 -32.91 14.75 -6.97
CA GLU A 749 -31.62 14.80 -6.26
C GLU A 749 -30.68 13.65 -6.63
N VAL A 750 -31.18 12.50 -7.10
CA VAL A 750 -30.38 11.31 -7.43
C VAL A 750 -30.77 10.74 -8.77
N VAL A 751 -29.79 10.38 -9.58
CA VAL A 751 -30.00 9.57 -10.78
C VAL A 751 -29.51 8.14 -10.56
N VAL A 752 -30.43 7.17 -10.55
CA VAL A 752 -30.08 5.75 -10.54
C VAL A 752 -29.85 5.23 -11.97
N ILE A 753 -28.72 4.56 -12.19
CA ILE A 753 -28.39 3.83 -13.41
C ILE A 753 -28.23 2.35 -13.06
N ALA A 754 -29.07 1.48 -13.63
CA ALA A 754 -28.96 0.04 -13.45
C ALA A 754 -28.24 -0.58 -14.66
N ALA A 755 -27.15 -1.32 -14.43
CA ALA A 755 -26.33 -1.89 -15.49
C ALA A 755 -26.32 -3.42 -15.48
N GLY A 756 -26.18 -4.03 -16.66
CA GLY A 756 -26.07 -5.49 -16.79
C GLY A 756 -26.17 -5.99 -18.24
N TYR A 757 -26.29 -7.31 -18.41
CA TYR A 757 -26.45 -7.93 -19.72
C TYR A 757 -27.84 -7.65 -20.31
N PRO A 758 -27.97 -7.44 -21.63
CA PRO A 758 -29.25 -7.06 -22.25
C PRO A 758 -30.42 -7.98 -21.88
N GLY A 759 -30.25 -9.30 -21.99
CA GLY A 759 -31.31 -10.25 -21.69
C GLY A 759 -31.72 -10.31 -20.21
N ASP A 760 -30.79 -10.05 -19.29
CA ASP A 760 -31.07 -10.06 -17.86
C ASP A 760 -31.69 -8.74 -17.37
N MET A 761 -31.40 -7.62 -18.04
CA MET A 761 -31.95 -6.32 -17.68
C MET A 761 -33.44 -6.20 -17.98
N ASP A 762 -33.93 -6.80 -19.06
CA ASP A 762 -35.38 -6.86 -19.35
C ASP A 762 -36.13 -7.63 -18.26
N ARG A 763 -35.53 -8.73 -17.75
CA ARG A 763 -36.07 -9.49 -16.62
C ARG A 763 -36.06 -8.65 -15.34
N PHE A 764 -34.96 -7.96 -15.05
CA PHE A 764 -34.85 -7.11 -13.86
C PHE A 764 -35.89 -6.00 -13.84
N VAL A 765 -36.03 -5.24 -14.94
CA VAL A 765 -36.99 -4.14 -15.03
C VAL A 765 -38.43 -4.65 -14.91
N SER A 766 -38.71 -5.83 -15.46
CA SER A 766 -40.04 -6.47 -15.39
C SER A 766 -40.33 -7.17 -14.06
N SER A 767 -39.34 -7.32 -13.18
CA SER A 767 -39.49 -8.02 -11.89
C SER A 767 -40.36 -7.25 -10.89
N ASN A 768 -40.46 -5.93 -11.03
CA ASN A 768 -41.25 -5.06 -10.17
C ASN A 768 -41.88 -3.91 -10.99
N PRO A 769 -43.21 -3.72 -10.94
CA PRO A 769 -43.88 -2.62 -11.67
C PRO A 769 -43.33 -1.22 -11.36
N GLY A 770 -42.84 -1.01 -10.14
CA GLY A 770 -42.19 0.23 -9.72
C GLY A 770 -40.91 0.51 -10.49
N LEU A 771 -40.10 -0.52 -10.75
CA LEU A 771 -38.90 -0.41 -11.59
C LEU A 771 -39.27 -0.07 -13.04
N SER A 772 -40.26 -0.76 -13.63
CA SER A 772 -40.71 -0.50 -15.01
C SER A 772 -41.21 0.94 -15.20
N SER A 773 -41.88 1.52 -14.19
CA SER A 773 -42.37 2.91 -14.26
C SER A 773 -41.26 3.96 -14.19
N ARG A 774 -40.16 3.65 -13.49
CA ARG A 774 -39.05 4.58 -13.23
C ARG A 774 -37.93 4.45 -14.26
N PHE A 775 -37.65 3.24 -14.73
CA PHE A 775 -36.67 2.99 -15.80
C PHE A 775 -37.33 3.07 -17.18
N SER A 776 -37.55 4.30 -17.65
CA SER A 776 -38.26 4.56 -18.91
C SER A 776 -37.41 4.42 -20.18
N ARG A 777 -36.08 4.28 -20.03
CA ARG A 777 -35.13 4.24 -21.14
C ARG A 777 -33.99 3.26 -20.88
N THR A 778 -33.61 2.55 -21.94
CA THR A 778 -32.48 1.63 -21.97
C THR A 778 -31.46 2.09 -23.01
N LEU A 779 -30.22 2.31 -22.60
CA LEU A 779 -29.09 2.55 -23.49
C LEU A 779 -28.41 1.21 -23.80
N LEU A 780 -28.34 0.86 -25.08
CA LEU A 780 -27.68 -0.36 -25.54
C LEU A 780 -26.22 -0.08 -25.87
N PHE A 781 -25.33 -0.71 -25.10
CA PHE A 781 -23.89 -0.71 -25.31
C PHE A 781 -23.50 -1.94 -26.14
N ALA A 782 -23.41 -1.74 -27.45
CA ALA A 782 -22.98 -2.78 -28.38
C ALA A 782 -21.50 -3.15 -28.16
N ASP A 783 -21.14 -4.37 -28.57
CA ASP A 783 -19.74 -4.77 -28.62
C ASP A 783 -18.97 -3.92 -29.63
N TYR A 784 -17.74 -3.57 -29.30
CA TYR A 784 -16.87 -2.85 -30.22
C TYR A 784 -16.53 -3.73 -31.41
N SER A 785 -16.60 -3.18 -32.61
CA SER A 785 -16.04 -3.79 -33.82
C SER A 785 -14.53 -4.01 -33.67
N SER A 786 -13.95 -4.86 -34.52
CA SER A 786 -12.51 -5.09 -34.52
C SER A 786 -11.72 -3.80 -34.74
N GLU A 787 -12.21 -2.92 -35.62
CA GLU A 787 -11.59 -1.61 -35.89
C GLU A 787 -11.62 -0.71 -34.65
N GLU A 788 -12.76 -0.62 -33.95
CA GLU A 788 -12.89 0.16 -32.72
C GLU A 788 -11.99 -0.37 -31.60
N LEU A 789 -11.83 -1.69 -31.46
CA LEU A 789 -10.91 -2.27 -30.47
C LEU A 789 -9.44 -1.96 -30.78
N VAL A 790 -9.06 -1.98 -32.06
CA VAL A 790 -7.71 -1.54 -32.47
C VAL A 790 -7.53 -0.06 -32.12
N SER A 791 -8.52 0.79 -32.39
CA SER A 791 -8.46 2.21 -32.03
C SER A 791 -8.39 2.44 -30.52
N ILE A 792 -9.01 1.58 -29.69
CA ILE A 792 -8.85 1.62 -28.22
C ILE A 792 -7.41 1.29 -27.81
N VAL A 793 -6.79 0.28 -28.44
CA VAL A 793 -5.36 -0.06 -28.20
C VAL A 793 -4.45 1.09 -28.64
N GLU A 794 -4.70 1.69 -29.80
CA GLU A 794 -3.95 2.85 -30.31
C GLU A 794 -4.06 4.04 -29.34
N HIS A 795 -5.26 4.32 -28.83
CA HIS A 795 -5.48 5.39 -27.86
C HIS A 795 -4.69 5.14 -26.56
N HIS A 796 -4.67 3.90 -26.06
CA HIS A 796 -3.83 3.54 -24.92
C HIS A 796 -2.35 3.69 -25.22
N ALA A 797 -1.89 3.25 -26.40
CA ALA A 797 -0.51 3.39 -26.83
C ALA A 797 -0.09 4.87 -26.86
N GLN A 798 -0.85 5.74 -27.51
CA GLN A 798 -0.56 7.18 -27.60
C GLN A 798 -0.46 7.84 -26.21
N ARG A 799 -1.39 7.52 -25.30
CA ARG A 799 -1.37 8.03 -23.91
C ARG A 799 -0.10 7.63 -23.15
N HIS A 800 0.48 6.48 -23.50
CA HIS A 800 1.71 5.96 -22.92
C HIS A 800 2.96 6.21 -23.78
N GLN A 801 2.87 7.08 -24.80
CA GLN A 801 3.95 7.42 -25.74
C GLN A 801 4.47 6.22 -26.55
N TYR A 802 3.58 5.28 -26.87
CA TYR A 802 3.82 4.20 -27.82
C TYR A 802 3.09 4.46 -29.15
N GLU A 803 3.70 4.02 -30.24
CA GLU A 803 3.17 4.06 -31.59
C GLU A 803 3.14 2.64 -32.18
N LEU A 804 1.99 2.22 -32.68
CA LEU A 804 1.87 0.94 -33.39
C LEU A 804 2.43 1.09 -34.80
N THR A 805 3.26 0.15 -35.23
CA THR A 805 3.65 0.07 -36.64
C THR A 805 2.45 -0.35 -37.51
N GLU A 806 2.47 -0.01 -38.80
CA GLU A 806 1.44 -0.47 -39.76
C GLU A 806 1.32 -2.00 -39.81
N ALA A 807 2.42 -2.72 -39.57
CA ALA A 807 2.42 -4.18 -39.50
C ALA A 807 1.76 -4.67 -38.20
N ALA A 808 2.07 -4.07 -37.05
CA ALA A 808 1.42 -4.35 -35.77
C ALA A 808 -0.10 -4.09 -35.84
N ARG A 809 -0.50 -2.96 -36.42
CA ARG A 809 -1.90 -2.57 -36.60
C ARG A 809 -2.69 -3.61 -37.41
N ARG A 810 -2.11 -4.09 -38.52
CA ARG A 810 -2.72 -5.15 -39.34
C ARG A 810 -2.79 -6.48 -38.59
N ALA A 811 -1.72 -6.87 -37.90
CA ALA A 811 -1.68 -8.10 -37.12
C ALA A 811 -2.70 -8.08 -35.98
N LEU A 812 -2.79 -6.95 -35.26
CA LEU A 812 -3.74 -6.72 -34.18
C LEU A 812 -5.19 -6.78 -34.70
N THR A 813 -5.48 -6.16 -35.83
CA THR A 813 -6.81 -6.20 -36.47
C THR A 813 -7.20 -7.65 -36.82
N ALA A 814 -6.28 -8.42 -37.41
CA ALA A 814 -6.51 -9.82 -37.73
C ALA A 814 -6.73 -10.67 -36.47
N HIS A 815 -5.90 -10.48 -35.44
CA HIS A 815 -6.00 -11.20 -34.17
C HIS A 815 -7.34 -10.92 -33.47
N VAL A 816 -7.71 -9.65 -33.29
CA VAL A 816 -8.98 -9.25 -32.71
C VAL A 816 -10.18 -9.77 -33.52
N GLY A 817 -10.05 -9.86 -34.84
CA GLY A 817 -11.06 -10.47 -35.71
C GLY A 817 -11.30 -11.96 -35.46
N THR A 818 -10.36 -12.67 -34.85
CA THR A 818 -10.53 -14.10 -34.50
C THR A 818 -11.19 -14.32 -33.15
N ILE A 819 -11.33 -13.28 -32.32
CA ILE A 819 -11.88 -13.43 -30.96
C ILE A 819 -13.42 -13.56 -31.04
N PRO A 820 -14.01 -14.65 -30.50
CA PRO A 820 -15.45 -14.83 -30.46
C PRO A 820 -16.16 -13.69 -29.71
N ARG A 821 -17.29 -13.22 -30.26
CA ARG A 821 -18.14 -12.17 -29.66
C ARG A 821 -19.33 -12.80 -28.95
N ASP A 822 -19.04 -13.60 -27.92
CA ASP A 822 -20.05 -14.22 -27.07
C ASP A 822 -20.37 -13.35 -25.84
N ALA A 823 -21.25 -13.82 -24.97
CA ALA A 823 -21.67 -13.08 -23.77
C ALA A 823 -20.52 -12.81 -22.78
N GLY A 824 -19.39 -13.51 -22.87
CA GLY A 824 -18.20 -13.31 -22.04
C GLY A 824 -17.17 -12.35 -22.66
N PHE A 825 -17.46 -11.79 -23.84
CA PHE A 825 -16.51 -10.97 -24.56
C PHE A 825 -16.16 -9.67 -23.81
N GLY A 826 -14.88 -9.52 -23.47
CA GLY A 826 -14.38 -8.46 -22.58
C GLY A 826 -14.23 -7.05 -23.20
N ASN A 827 -14.46 -6.87 -24.50
CA ASN A 827 -14.43 -5.57 -25.18
C ASN A 827 -13.19 -4.71 -24.83
N GLY A 828 -13.37 -3.50 -24.28
CA GLY A 828 -12.28 -2.61 -23.89
C GLY A 828 -11.34 -3.21 -22.82
N ARG A 829 -11.81 -4.16 -22.01
CA ARG A 829 -10.94 -4.92 -21.10
C ARG A 829 -9.97 -5.79 -21.90
N THR A 830 -10.45 -6.45 -22.95
CA THR A 830 -9.61 -7.23 -23.88
C THR A 830 -8.61 -6.32 -24.60
N ALA A 831 -9.03 -5.15 -25.08
CA ALA A 831 -8.11 -4.18 -25.70
C ALA A 831 -7.00 -3.74 -24.72
N ARG A 832 -7.34 -3.43 -23.47
CA ARG A 832 -6.35 -3.08 -22.44
C ARG A 832 -5.38 -4.23 -22.14
N GLN A 833 -5.87 -5.47 -22.08
CA GLN A 833 -5.04 -6.66 -21.89
C GLN A 833 -4.08 -6.88 -23.07
N LEU A 834 -4.56 -6.68 -24.31
CA LEU A 834 -3.73 -6.76 -25.51
C LEU A 834 -2.62 -5.70 -25.50
N PHE A 835 -2.96 -4.45 -25.18
CA PHE A 835 -1.97 -3.39 -25.04
C PHE A 835 -0.91 -3.72 -23.99
N GLN A 836 -1.34 -4.19 -22.80
CA GLN A 836 -0.41 -4.59 -21.74
C GLN A 836 0.53 -5.70 -22.21
N ALA A 837 0.00 -6.76 -22.82
CA ALA A 837 0.80 -7.87 -23.33
C ALA A 837 1.80 -7.39 -24.41
N MET A 838 1.39 -6.48 -25.30
CA MET A 838 2.27 -5.88 -26.29
C MET A 838 3.41 -5.09 -25.65
N THR A 839 3.14 -4.27 -24.62
CA THR A 839 4.20 -3.52 -23.93
C THR A 839 5.17 -4.42 -23.16
N GLU A 840 4.70 -5.52 -22.57
CA GLU A 840 5.54 -6.48 -21.86
C GLU A 840 6.50 -7.20 -22.83
N ARG A 841 6.01 -7.63 -23.99
CA ARG A 841 6.83 -8.29 -25.01
C ARG A 841 7.80 -7.32 -25.68
N GLN A 842 7.37 -6.08 -25.96
CA GLN A 842 8.25 -5.04 -26.49
C GLN A 842 9.41 -4.75 -25.53
N ALA A 843 9.16 -4.72 -24.21
CA ALA A 843 10.21 -4.54 -23.22
C ALA A 843 11.25 -5.67 -23.25
N MET A 844 10.82 -6.92 -23.46
CA MET A 844 11.73 -8.07 -23.62
C MET A 844 12.54 -7.95 -24.91
N ARG A 845 11.90 -7.62 -26.03
CA ARG A 845 12.55 -7.45 -27.35
C ARG A 845 13.59 -6.33 -27.33
N VAL A 846 13.25 -5.18 -26.75
CA VAL A 846 14.16 -4.03 -26.68
C VAL A 846 15.32 -4.26 -25.70
N ALA A 847 15.13 -5.07 -24.66
CA ALA A 847 16.20 -5.43 -23.74
C ALA A 847 17.34 -6.23 -24.40
N GLU A 848 17.10 -6.88 -25.54
CA GLU A 848 18.13 -7.61 -26.31
C GLU A 848 18.94 -6.69 -27.25
N LEU A 849 18.55 -5.41 -27.41
CA LEU A 849 19.24 -4.45 -28.26
C LEU A 849 20.40 -3.77 -27.51
N THR A 850 21.59 -3.73 -28.12
CA THR A 850 22.82 -3.20 -27.49
C THR A 850 22.85 -1.66 -27.36
N SER A 851 21.88 -0.94 -27.94
CA SER A 851 21.67 0.52 -27.78
C SER A 851 20.43 0.97 -28.56
N PRO A 852 19.21 0.72 -28.06
CA PRO A 852 17.99 1.11 -28.76
C PRO A 852 17.85 2.63 -28.82
N ASP A 853 17.47 3.16 -29.98
CA ASP A 853 17.14 4.57 -30.13
C ASP A 853 15.74 4.91 -29.58
N SER A 854 15.42 6.20 -29.49
CA SER A 854 14.13 6.65 -28.95
C SER A 854 12.94 6.12 -29.75
N ALA A 855 13.08 5.95 -31.07
CA ALA A 855 11.99 5.44 -31.90
C ALA A 855 11.73 3.96 -31.62
N GLN A 856 12.79 3.17 -31.43
CA GLN A 856 12.68 1.74 -31.06
C GLN A 856 12.06 1.54 -29.66
N LEU A 857 12.29 2.47 -28.73
CA LEU A 857 11.67 2.45 -27.41
C LEU A 857 10.16 2.78 -27.44
N MET A 858 9.72 3.54 -28.44
CA MET A 858 8.33 3.98 -28.60
C MET A 858 7.52 3.11 -29.57
N GLN A 859 8.14 2.21 -30.33
CA GLN A 859 7.42 1.40 -31.33
C GLN A 859 6.98 0.03 -30.81
N LEU A 860 5.68 -0.26 -30.99
CA LEU A 860 5.10 -1.60 -30.87
C LEU A 860 4.97 -2.22 -32.27
N ASP A 861 5.64 -3.35 -32.50
CA ASP A 861 5.63 -4.07 -33.77
C ASP A 861 4.78 -5.36 -33.72
N GLU A 862 4.68 -6.07 -34.85
CA GLU A 862 3.86 -7.29 -34.95
C GLU A 862 4.36 -8.45 -34.09
N HIS A 863 5.64 -8.46 -33.71
CA HIS A 863 6.22 -9.51 -32.85
C HIS A 863 5.82 -9.31 -31.38
N ASP A 864 5.36 -8.11 -31.02
CA ASP A 864 4.93 -7.81 -29.66
C ASP A 864 3.49 -8.33 -29.38
N LEU A 865 2.73 -8.74 -30.40
CA LEU A 865 1.32 -9.12 -30.27
C LEU A 865 1.09 -10.55 -29.71
N LEU A 866 1.95 -11.52 -30.04
CA LEU A 866 1.74 -12.96 -29.78
C LEU A 866 2.84 -13.62 -28.96
#